data_AF-A0A818ITU9-F1
#
_entry.id   AF-A0A818ITU9-F1
#
_cell.length_a   1.000
_cell.length_b   1.000
_cell.length_c   1.000
_cell.angle_alpha   90.00
_cell.angle_beta   90.00
_cell.angle_gamma   90.00
#
_symmetry.space_group_name_H-M   'P 1'
#
loop_
_entity.id
_entity.type
_entity.pdbx_description
1 polymer ?
#
loop_
_entity_poly.entity_id
_entity_poly.type
_entity_poly.pdbx_seq_one_letter_code
_entity_poly.pdbx_strand_id
1 'polypeptide(L)'
;METMDGFNENEEDRNAAKQHNENEIKNLELSKARYENKNTKLEAESTDILNKNDQLFDQIDKQIKQWKEFEKEQAELYKNQLEQRERHMDTIASEVKIVDEIEVEAIHFERELTSYNEHKSELEREQKVLQQELDEIKQKDQENASRQNYLQMSLRTLRQEIGRIQRELQENQVLLDNEKETRQNLEKNVEELRRAYEKAEEDIKTVEREIEVYEQEARKLELERKNLEKEVEQMTTAINRLAKMLEHKKGELVQMQTQIDTSREMMEQLKGEVERLQTQLQTHNEKLLKATQGLQQAEAQLKVLDDQRKALQDEQRRLEKTSQDLDDILVDKGNQMKRLQQKLDAVTEIYNRSQTLVQQLTVKQTELTEEVETLKNEEDRLTKQVETLTTEAQILSNQKDDAIQDQRTTEATNQEAQRNLNQLKQQEREHNSEYAREKNNEERARLQLEEAEQEQTSAENEVIAAQAEVNSFKSHSLAWKILGILPMLSNLASNRKQEQSRADAALQRAKDKVDTKKSKVSELKDKLKGIEFRKEDCKRRYEATKEALRKQETSTNTAKMAVNESISEVRRLTEQHREAVRRQKQCESNLRMANTKLQRTEAQRSTTISELERRQEDSNSHKTQMEDVTASIENVNTEISRHRRDIEQHEKVRNSNLDALSTKEREHQAQSKVIQKLKGMYNS
;
A
#
# COMPACT_ATOMS: atom_id res chain seq x y z
N MET A 1 -74.50 -35.20 -108.76
CA MET A 1 -75.53 -34.62 -109.64
C MET A 1 -76.23 -35.81 -110.31
N GLU A 2 -77.55 -36.03 -110.27
CA GLU A 2 -78.71 -35.21 -109.84
C GLU A 2 -79.97 -36.15 -109.66
N THR A 3 -80.72 -36.14 -108.53
CA THR A 3 -82.13 -35.62 -108.27
C THR A 3 -83.35 -36.55 -108.63
N MET A 4 -84.64 -36.16 -108.41
CA MET A 4 -85.83 -37.06 -108.08
C MET A 4 -87.25 -36.77 -108.76
N ASP A 5 -88.23 -37.75 -108.73
CA ASP A 5 -89.77 -37.79 -108.84
C ASP A 5 -90.64 -37.36 -110.10
N GLY A 6 -91.96 -37.67 -110.41
CA GLY A 6 -93.11 -38.54 -109.91
C GLY A 6 -94.56 -38.37 -110.62
N PHE A 7 -95.65 -39.17 -110.28
CA PHE A 7 -97.17 -39.07 -110.55
C PHE A 7 -97.96 -39.79 -111.79
N ASN A 8 -99.35 -39.75 -111.97
CA ASN A 8 -100.41 -40.78 -112.54
C ASN A 8 -101.22 -40.53 -113.94
N GLU A 9 -102.38 -41.05 -114.53
CA GLU A 9 -103.68 -41.94 -114.39
C GLU A 9 -104.47 -42.16 -115.82
N ASN A 10 -105.67 -42.78 -116.27
CA ASN A 10 -106.92 -43.63 -115.91
C ASN A 10 -107.73 -44.49 -117.08
N GLU A 11 -109.13 -44.53 -117.31
CA GLU A 11 -110.02 -45.74 -117.80
C GLU A 11 -111.36 -45.66 -118.81
N GLU A 12 -111.76 -46.62 -119.81
CA GLU A 12 -113.14 -47.15 -120.50
C GLU A 12 -113.53 -47.60 -122.08
N ASP A 13 -114.60 -48.49 -122.42
CA ASP A 13 -115.69 -48.81 -123.59
C ASP A 13 -115.75 -49.80 -124.97
N ARG A 14 -116.96 -50.27 -125.63
CA ARG A 14 -117.25 -51.44 -126.71
C ARG A 14 -118.71 -51.87 -127.45
N ASN A 15 -118.98 -52.32 -128.80
CA ASN A 15 -120.20 -53.19 -129.45
C ASN A 15 -120.58 -53.64 -131.06
N ALA A 16 -121.49 -54.69 -131.41
CA ALA A 16 -122.56 -55.24 -132.50
C ALA A 16 -122.68 -55.55 -134.17
N ALA A 17 -123.49 -56.57 -134.82
CA ALA A 17 -124.14 -56.78 -136.30
C ALA A 17 -124.83 -58.18 -136.97
N LYS A 18 -125.72 -58.34 -138.10
CA LYS A 18 -126.24 -59.65 -138.95
C LYS A 18 -127.36 -59.79 -140.22
N GLN A 19 -127.39 -60.81 -141.24
CA GLN A 19 -128.50 -61.76 -141.97
C GLN A 19 -129.33 -61.75 -143.45
N HIS A 20 -129.64 -62.87 -144.31
CA HIS A 20 -130.70 -63.14 -145.50
C HIS A 20 -130.93 -64.57 -146.37
N ASN A 21 -131.95 -64.90 -147.32
CA ASN A 21 -132.22 -66.11 -148.37
C ASN A 21 -133.38 -66.04 -149.58
N GLU A 22 -134.06 -66.89 -150.53
CA GLU A 22 -134.26 -68.34 -151.21
C GLU A 22 -135.32 -68.62 -152.51
N ASN A 23 -135.46 -69.77 -153.37
CA ASN A 23 -136.66 -70.47 -154.23
C ASN A 23 -136.60 -71.30 -155.71
N GLU A 24 -137.61 -72.18 -156.23
CA GLU A 24 -138.20 -72.60 -157.68
C GLU A 24 -138.41 -74.11 -158.41
N ILE A 25 -139.24 -74.43 -159.56
CA ILE A 25 -139.75 -75.85 -160.15
C ILE A 25 -139.86 -76.48 -161.72
N LYS A 26 -141.03 -76.91 -162.44
CA LYS A 26 -141.36 -78.26 -163.29
C LYS A 26 -141.94 -78.49 -164.86
N ASN A 27 -142.41 -79.75 -165.35
CA ASN A 27 -143.05 -80.47 -166.63
C ASN A 27 -142.26 -81.18 -167.82
N LEU A 28 -141.45 -82.24 -167.62
CA LEU A 28 -140.55 -82.86 -168.65
C LEU A 28 -140.62 -84.42 -168.84
N GLU A 29 -141.79 -85.07 -168.71
CA GLU A 29 -141.80 -86.36 -167.98
C GLU A 29 -141.85 -87.69 -168.77
N LEU A 30 -142.67 -87.87 -169.82
CA LEU A 30 -143.05 -89.24 -170.26
C LEU A 30 -142.18 -89.90 -171.36
N SER A 31 -141.82 -89.20 -172.44
CA SER A 31 -141.00 -89.80 -173.54
C SER A 31 -139.56 -90.13 -173.09
N LYS A 32 -139.10 -89.42 -172.06
CA LYS A 32 -137.85 -89.61 -171.32
C LYS A 32 -137.66 -91.09 -170.88
N ALA A 33 -138.71 -91.72 -170.34
CA ALA A 33 -138.64 -93.02 -169.66
C ALA A 33 -138.21 -94.23 -170.52
N ARG A 34 -138.48 -94.26 -171.84
CA ARG A 34 -138.18 -95.46 -172.66
C ARG A 34 -136.73 -95.57 -173.14
N TYR A 35 -136.06 -94.45 -173.37
CA TYR A 35 -134.63 -94.46 -173.75
C TYR A 35 -133.70 -94.46 -172.52
N GLU A 36 -134.12 -93.89 -171.39
CA GLU A 36 -133.46 -94.11 -170.09
C GLU A 36 -133.26 -95.61 -169.80
N ASN A 37 -134.22 -96.46 -170.13
CA ASN A 37 -134.12 -97.91 -169.89
C ASN A 37 -133.00 -98.60 -170.69
N LYS A 38 -132.75 -98.21 -171.96
CA LYS A 38 -131.62 -98.78 -172.73
C LYS A 38 -130.28 -98.15 -172.34
N ASN A 39 -130.29 -96.90 -171.89
CA ASN A 39 -129.09 -96.20 -171.40
C ASN A 39 -128.58 -96.82 -170.08
N THR A 40 -129.47 -96.96 -169.10
CA THR A 40 -129.17 -97.51 -167.76
C THR A 40 -128.52 -98.89 -167.78
N LYS A 41 -128.80 -99.74 -168.79
CA LYS A 41 -128.14 -101.06 -168.89
C LYS A 41 -126.67 -100.96 -169.37
N LEU A 42 -126.31 -99.98 -170.20
CA LEU A 42 -124.92 -99.72 -170.58
C LEU A 42 -124.16 -98.95 -169.49
N GLU A 43 -124.84 -98.04 -168.79
CA GLU A 43 -124.27 -97.33 -167.63
C GLU A 43 -123.93 -98.32 -166.49
N ALA A 44 -124.75 -99.35 -166.27
CA ALA A 44 -124.45 -100.42 -165.32
C ALA A 44 -123.13 -101.16 -165.65
N GLU A 45 -122.92 -101.57 -166.90
CA GLU A 45 -121.68 -102.24 -167.32
C GLU A 45 -120.47 -101.29 -167.28
N SER A 46 -120.66 -100.01 -167.63
CA SER A 46 -119.60 -99.00 -167.52
C SER A 46 -119.19 -98.70 -166.06
N THR A 47 -120.11 -98.84 -165.10
CA THR A 47 -119.87 -98.53 -163.69
C THR A 47 -119.09 -99.64 -162.97
N ASP A 48 -119.34 -100.92 -163.29
CA ASP A 48 -118.60 -102.04 -162.68
C ASP A 48 -117.14 -102.13 -163.16
N ILE A 49 -116.84 -101.62 -164.37
CA ILE A 49 -115.47 -101.52 -164.91
C ILE A 49 -114.68 -100.42 -164.19
N LEU A 50 -115.27 -99.23 -163.99
CA LEU A 50 -114.61 -98.12 -163.28
C LEU A 50 -114.27 -98.50 -161.83
N ASN A 51 -115.25 -99.03 -161.09
CA ASN A 51 -115.06 -99.43 -159.69
C ASN A 51 -113.96 -100.49 -159.47
N LYS A 52 -113.64 -101.32 -160.48
CA LYS A 52 -112.53 -102.28 -160.40
C LYS A 52 -111.16 -101.66 -160.64
N ASN A 53 -111.06 -100.61 -161.44
CA ASN A 53 -109.78 -99.93 -161.67
C ASN A 53 -109.35 -99.09 -160.46
N ASP A 54 -110.28 -98.36 -159.86
CA ASP A 54 -109.98 -97.51 -158.69
C ASP A 54 -109.45 -98.35 -157.50
N GLN A 55 -110.02 -99.55 -157.29
CA GLN A 55 -109.55 -100.51 -156.28
C GLN A 55 -108.12 -101.03 -156.52
N LEU A 56 -107.63 -101.05 -157.77
CA LEU A 56 -106.25 -101.44 -158.08
C LEU A 56 -105.26 -100.30 -157.81
N PHE A 57 -105.62 -99.05 -158.13
CA PHE A 57 -104.79 -97.90 -157.82
C PHE A 57 -104.61 -97.71 -156.30
N ASP A 58 -105.69 -97.88 -155.52
CA ASP A 58 -105.68 -97.81 -154.05
C ASP A 58 -104.77 -98.87 -153.38
N GLN A 59 -104.55 -100.02 -154.04
CA GLN A 59 -103.61 -101.04 -153.55
C GLN A 59 -102.15 -100.69 -153.85
N ILE A 60 -101.86 -100.13 -155.03
CA ILE A 60 -100.51 -99.72 -155.44
C ILE A 60 -100.01 -98.57 -154.56
N ASP A 61 -100.85 -97.55 -154.32
CA ASP A 61 -100.46 -96.35 -153.55
C ASP A 61 -100.18 -96.66 -152.06
N LYS A 62 -100.78 -97.74 -151.52
CA LYS A 62 -100.46 -98.27 -150.18
C LYS A 62 -99.07 -98.90 -150.11
N GLN A 63 -98.66 -99.68 -151.10
CA GLN A 63 -97.33 -100.32 -151.11
C GLN A 63 -96.20 -99.29 -151.25
N ILE A 64 -96.43 -98.22 -152.03
CA ILE A 64 -95.46 -97.13 -152.22
C ILE A 64 -95.20 -96.34 -150.93
N LYS A 65 -96.19 -96.21 -150.04
CA LYS A 65 -96.02 -95.54 -148.73
C LYS A 65 -95.18 -96.39 -147.77
N GLN A 66 -95.52 -97.67 -147.62
CA GLN A 66 -94.83 -98.58 -146.69
C GLN A 66 -93.32 -98.70 -146.96
N TRP A 67 -92.89 -98.68 -148.22
CA TRP A 67 -91.46 -98.70 -148.57
C TRP A 67 -90.70 -97.44 -148.13
N LYS A 68 -91.32 -96.26 -148.20
CA LYS A 68 -90.68 -94.98 -147.85
C LYS A 68 -90.54 -94.76 -146.35
N GLU A 69 -91.39 -95.39 -145.55
CA GLU A 69 -91.30 -95.32 -144.09
C GLU A 69 -90.16 -96.22 -143.57
N PHE A 70 -90.03 -97.44 -144.10
CA PHE A 70 -88.92 -98.36 -143.76
C PHE A 70 -87.54 -97.80 -144.11
N GLU A 71 -87.39 -97.15 -145.27
CA GLU A 71 -86.13 -96.54 -145.70
C GLU A 71 -85.71 -95.36 -144.78
N LYS A 72 -86.68 -94.64 -144.23
CA LYS A 72 -86.45 -93.54 -143.27
C LYS A 72 -86.00 -94.06 -141.91
N GLU A 73 -86.61 -95.12 -141.38
CA GLU A 73 -86.25 -95.69 -140.08
C GLU A 73 -84.79 -96.17 -140.02
N GLN A 74 -84.28 -96.75 -141.10
CA GLN A 74 -82.87 -97.18 -141.20
C GLN A 74 -81.89 -96.00 -141.13
N ALA A 75 -82.17 -94.90 -141.82
CA ALA A 75 -81.32 -93.71 -141.79
C ALA A 75 -81.26 -93.07 -140.38
N GLU A 76 -82.38 -93.08 -139.67
CA GLU A 76 -82.51 -92.52 -138.32
C GLU A 76 -81.79 -93.39 -137.27
N LEU A 77 -81.73 -94.72 -137.46
CA LEU A 77 -80.97 -95.63 -136.61
C LEU A 77 -79.45 -95.38 -136.68
N TYR A 78 -78.89 -95.25 -137.88
CA TYR A 78 -77.44 -95.01 -138.07
C TYR A 78 -76.99 -93.65 -137.52
N LYS A 79 -77.83 -92.62 -137.65
CA LYS A 79 -77.56 -91.28 -137.08
C LYS A 79 -77.38 -91.33 -135.56
N ASN A 80 -78.27 -92.02 -134.85
CA ASN A 80 -78.22 -92.14 -133.40
C ASN A 80 -76.96 -92.85 -132.87
N GLN A 81 -76.45 -93.87 -133.59
CA GLN A 81 -75.24 -94.59 -133.17
C GLN A 81 -73.96 -93.75 -133.30
N LEU A 82 -73.90 -92.81 -134.24
CA LEU A 82 -72.77 -91.87 -134.39
C LEU A 82 -72.75 -90.85 -133.25
N GLU A 83 -73.88 -90.17 -133.01
CA GLU A 83 -73.99 -89.19 -131.92
C GLU A 83 -73.69 -89.77 -130.54
N GLN A 84 -73.97 -91.06 -130.32
CA GLN A 84 -73.68 -91.74 -129.05
C GLN A 84 -72.19 -92.02 -128.84
N ARG A 85 -71.40 -92.20 -129.92
CA ARG A 85 -69.93 -92.34 -129.82
C ARG A 85 -69.22 -91.01 -129.59
N GLU A 86 -69.70 -89.95 -130.22
CA GLU A 86 -69.11 -88.60 -130.14
C GLU A 86 -69.13 -88.09 -128.69
N ARG A 87 -70.30 -88.21 -128.02
CA ARG A 87 -70.49 -87.86 -126.59
C ARG A 87 -69.56 -88.64 -125.64
N HIS A 88 -69.18 -89.88 -125.97
CA HIS A 88 -68.23 -90.66 -125.16
C HIS A 88 -66.78 -90.16 -125.29
N MET A 89 -66.38 -89.65 -126.46
CA MET A 89 -65.04 -89.05 -126.63
C MET A 89 -64.91 -87.75 -125.83
N ASP A 90 -65.93 -86.88 -125.86
CA ASP A 90 -65.95 -85.64 -125.07
C ASP A 90 -65.88 -85.91 -123.57
N THR A 91 -66.53 -86.98 -123.09
CA THR A 91 -66.49 -87.38 -121.68
C THR A 91 -65.06 -87.71 -121.24
N ILE A 92 -64.36 -88.58 -121.99
CA ILE A 92 -62.98 -88.98 -121.68
C ILE A 92 -62.02 -87.78 -121.72
N ALA A 93 -62.22 -86.86 -122.68
CA ALA A 93 -61.42 -85.62 -122.75
C ALA A 93 -61.61 -84.71 -121.52
N SER A 94 -62.81 -84.71 -120.90
CA SER A 94 -63.05 -83.96 -119.66
C SER A 94 -62.44 -84.64 -118.43
N GLU A 95 -62.43 -85.97 -118.36
CA GLU A 95 -61.90 -86.74 -117.23
C GLU A 95 -60.38 -86.59 -117.08
N VAL A 96 -59.63 -86.62 -118.20
CA VAL A 96 -58.16 -86.41 -118.19
C VAL A 96 -57.80 -85.04 -117.61
N LYS A 97 -58.55 -83.99 -117.96
CA LYS A 97 -58.30 -82.63 -117.50
C LYS A 97 -58.49 -82.45 -115.98
N ILE A 98 -59.39 -83.24 -115.38
CA ILE A 98 -59.60 -83.26 -113.92
C ILE A 98 -58.41 -83.92 -113.20
N VAL A 99 -57.76 -84.92 -113.81
CA VAL A 99 -56.57 -85.56 -113.24
C VAL A 99 -55.38 -84.59 -113.20
N ASP A 100 -55.14 -83.84 -114.29
CA ASP A 100 -54.11 -82.80 -114.34
C ASP A 100 -54.32 -81.71 -113.26
N GLU A 101 -55.57 -81.31 -113.02
CA GLU A 101 -55.94 -80.32 -112.00
C GLU A 101 -55.70 -80.86 -110.57
N ILE A 102 -55.98 -82.14 -110.31
CA ILE A 102 -55.73 -82.79 -109.01
C ILE A 102 -54.22 -82.95 -108.72
N GLU A 103 -53.39 -83.24 -109.72
CA GLU A 103 -51.93 -83.36 -109.53
C GLU A 103 -51.29 -82.00 -109.14
N VAL A 104 -51.82 -80.89 -109.67
CA VAL A 104 -51.41 -79.53 -109.27
C VAL A 104 -51.82 -79.21 -107.82
N GLU A 105 -53.02 -79.58 -107.38
CA GLU A 105 -53.43 -79.40 -105.97
C GLU A 105 -52.58 -80.25 -105.01
N ALA A 106 -52.23 -81.49 -105.37
CA ALA A 106 -51.36 -82.33 -104.54
C ALA A 106 -49.99 -81.68 -104.30
N ILE A 107 -49.37 -81.15 -105.36
CA ILE A 107 -48.08 -80.42 -105.28
C ILE A 107 -48.23 -79.11 -104.46
N HIS A 108 -49.41 -78.48 -104.46
CA HIS A 108 -49.67 -77.31 -103.62
C HIS A 108 -49.70 -77.70 -102.13
N PHE A 109 -50.42 -78.77 -101.76
CA PHE A 109 -50.52 -79.22 -100.37
C PHE A 109 -49.18 -79.73 -99.81
N GLU A 110 -48.32 -80.37 -100.60
CA GLU A 110 -46.98 -80.75 -100.14
C GLU A 110 -46.11 -79.53 -99.79
N ARG A 111 -46.25 -78.43 -100.53
CA ARG A 111 -45.54 -77.16 -100.23
C ARG A 111 -46.08 -76.50 -98.97
N GLU A 112 -47.39 -76.49 -98.77
CA GLU A 112 -48.00 -75.98 -97.54
C GLU A 112 -47.61 -76.81 -96.31
N LEU A 113 -47.60 -78.14 -96.42
CA LEU A 113 -47.10 -79.04 -95.37
C LEU A 113 -45.62 -78.81 -95.07
N THR A 114 -44.80 -78.51 -96.08
CA THR A 114 -43.39 -78.17 -95.89
C THR A 114 -43.26 -76.87 -95.10
N SER A 115 -43.90 -75.79 -95.57
CA SER A 115 -43.91 -74.48 -94.92
C SER A 115 -44.48 -74.52 -93.49
N TYR A 116 -45.53 -75.31 -93.24
CA TYR A 116 -46.10 -75.51 -91.91
C TYR A 116 -45.09 -76.18 -90.95
N ASN A 117 -44.33 -77.18 -91.42
CA ASN A 117 -43.30 -77.82 -90.59
C ASN A 117 -42.09 -76.91 -90.35
N GLU A 118 -41.74 -76.02 -91.29
CA GLU A 118 -40.75 -74.97 -91.09
C GLU A 118 -41.22 -73.97 -90.03
N HIS A 119 -42.43 -73.43 -90.14
CA HIS A 119 -43.03 -72.52 -89.14
C HIS A 119 -43.18 -73.18 -87.76
N LYS A 120 -43.55 -74.46 -87.68
CA LYS A 120 -43.57 -75.23 -86.42
C LYS A 120 -42.17 -75.34 -85.80
N SER A 121 -41.15 -75.55 -86.64
CA SER A 121 -39.75 -75.60 -86.21
C SER A 121 -39.21 -74.24 -85.77
N GLU A 122 -39.72 -73.15 -86.36
CA GLU A 122 -39.45 -71.76 -85.95
C GLU A 122 -40.04 -71.47 -84.57
N LEU A 123 -41.33 -71.75 -84.37
CA LEU A 123 -42.04 -71.61 -83.10
C LEU A 123 -41.38 -72.43 -81.97
N GLU A 124 -40.89 -73.64 -82.25
CA GLU A 124 -40.13 -74.44 -81.28
C GLU A 124 -38.74 -73.90 -80.95
N ARG A 125 -38.18 -72.99 -81.77
CA ARG A 125 -36.97 -72.22 -81.44
C ARG A 125 -37.34 -70.97 -80.64
N GLU A 126 -38.33 -70.20 -81.08
CA GLU A 126 -38.83 -69.03 -80.36
C GLU A 126 -39.24 -69.39 -78.92
N GLN A 127 -39.99 -70.48 -78.73
CA GLN A 127 -40.38 -70.96 -77.40
C GLN A 127 -39.18 -71.28 -76.51
N LYS A 128 -38.06 -71.78 -77.08
CA LYS A 128 -36.82 -72.04 -76.32
C LYS A 128 -36.08 -70.75 -75.98
N VAL A 129 -36.03 -69.79 -76.89
CA VAL A 129 -35.44 -68.46 -76.64
C VAL A 129 -36.23 -67.73 -75.55
N LEU A 130 -37.56 -67.65 -75.69
CA LEU A 130 -38.44 -67.04 -74.69
C LEU A 130 -38.34 -67.72 -73.31
N GLN A 131 -38.15 -69.04 -73.25
CA GLN A 131 -37.91 -69.74 -72.00
C GLN A 131 -36.54 -69.38 -71.38
N GLN A 132 -35.49 -69.24 -72.19
CA GLN A 132 -34.17 -68.77 -71.73
C GLN A 132 -34.22 -67.32 -71.24
N GLU A 133 -34.88 -66.42 -71.98
CA GLU A 133 -35.10 -65.03 -71.57
C GLU A 133 -35.89 -64.95 -70.26
N LEU A 134 -36.93 -65.77 -70.09
CA LEU A 134 -37.73 -65.84 -68.88
C LEU A 134 -36.90 -66.30 -67.66
N ASP A 135 -35.98 -67.25 -67.84
CA ASP A 135 -35.11 -67.71 -66.77
C ASP A 135 -33.96 -66.73 -66.47
N GLU A 136 -33.44 -66.02 -67.48
CA GLU A 136 -32.57 -64.85 -67.28
C GLU A 136 -33.26 -63.72 -66.50
N ILE A 137 -34.54 -63.45 -66.80
CA ILE A 137 -35.34 -62.44 -66.08
C ILE A 137 -35.49 -62.85 -64.61
N LYS A 138 -35.83 -64.11 -64.31
CA LYS A 138 -35.90 -64.62 -62.93
C LYS A 138 -34.57 -64.47 -62.18
N GLN A 139 -33.43 -64.75 -62.84
CA GLN A 139 -32.12 -64.54 -62.22
C GLN A 139 -31.88 -63.04 -61.94
N LYS A 140 -32.16 -62.17 -62.91
CA LYS A 140 -32.02 -60.71 -62.76
C LYS A 140 -32.93 -60.18 -61.65
N ASP A 141 -34.14 -60.71 -61.48
CA ASP A 141 -35.03 -60.36 -60.38
C ASP A 141 -34.52 -60.85 -59.01
N GLN A 142 -33.92 -62.05 -58.94
CA GLN A 142 -33.28 -62.53 -57.71
C GLN A 142 -32.03 -61.70 -57.35
N GLU A 143 -31.24 -61.29 -58.33
CA GLU A 143 -30.14 -60.35 -58.15
C GLU A 143 -30.64 -58.96 -57.72
N ASN A 144 -31.71 -58.45 -58.33
CA ASN A 144 -32.34 -57.17 -57.98
C ASN A 144 -32.89 -57.19 -56.55
N ALA A 145 -33.58 -58.26 -56.14
CA ALA A 145 -34.03 -58.44 -54.75
C ALA A 145 -32.86 -58.49 -53.76
N SER A 146 -31.75 -59.14 -54.14
CA SER A 146 -30.53 -59.18 -53.33
C SER A 146 -29.87 -57.80 -53.20
N ARG A 147 -29.79 -57.04 -54.30
CA ARG A 147 -29.33 -55.64 -54.32
C ARG A 147 -30.25 -54.73 -53.51
N GLN A 148 -31.56 -54.91 -53.58
CA GLN A 148 -32.56 -54.15 -52.83
C GLN A 148 -32.44 -54.42 -51.32
N ASN A 149 -32.20 -55.66 -50.89
CA ASN A 149 -31.94 -56.01 -49.49
C ASN A 149 -30.62 -55.38 -49.00
N TYR A 150 -29.54 -55.46 -49.78
CA TYR A 150 -28.28 -54.77 -49.47
C TYR A 150 -28.47 -53.25 -49.34
N LEU A 151 -29.22 -52.62 -50.24
CA LEU A 151 -29.56 -51.19 -50.17
C LEU A 151 -30.40 -50.85 -48.94
N GLN A 152 -31.39 -51.68 -48.58
CA GLN A 152 -32.16 -51.49 -47.33
C GLN A 152 -31.28 -51.58 -46.09
N MET A 153 -30.34 -52.53 -46.05
CA MET A 153 -29.37 -52.65 -44.94
C MET A 153 -28.40 -51.47 -44.90
N SER A 154 -27.88 -51.01 -46.04
CA SER A 154 -27.03 -49.82 -46.13
C SER A 154 -27.79 -48.56 -45.67
N LEU A 155 -29.02 -48.34 -46.13
CA LEU A 155 -29.90 -47.25 -45.69
C LEU A 155 -30.23 -47.34 -44.19
N ARG A 156 -30.33 -48.54 -43.62
CA ARG A 156 -30.53 -48.72 -42.17
C ARG A 156 -29.29 -48.29 -41.38
N THR A 157 -28.09 -48.68 -41.81
CA THR A 157 -26.83 -48.24 -41.20
C THR A 157 -26.67 -46.72 -41.30
N LEU A 158 -26.85 -46.14 -42.49
CA LEU A 158 -26.76 -44.68 -42.71
C LEU A 158 -27.77 -43.91 -41.84
N ARG A 159 -29.00 -44.42 -41.65
CA ARG A 159 -29.97 -43.81 -40.71
C ARG A 159 -29.52 -43.89 -39.25
N GLN A 160 -28.83 -44.96 -38.85
CA GLN A 160 -28.25 -45.08 -37.50
C GLN A 160 -27.05 -44.14 -37.30
N GLU A 161 -26.21 -43.95 -38.32
CA GLU A 161 -25.11 -42.99 -38.29
C GLU A 161 -25.60 -41.54 -38.26
N ILE A 162 -26.59 -41.18 -39.08
CA ILE A 162 -27.27 -39.88 -39.02
C ILE A 162 -27.87 -39.66 -37.62
N GLY A 163 -28.54 -40.66 -37.05
CA GLY A 163 -29.07 -40.61 -35.68
C GLY A 163 -28.01 -40.67 -34.57
N ARG A 164 -26.72 -40.87 -34.90
CA ARG A 164 -25.58 -40.71 -33.98
C ARG A 164 -25.03 -39.29 -34.09
N ILE A 165 -24.73 -38.85 -35.31
CA ILE A 165 -24.24 -37.50 -35.63
C ILE A 165 -25.22 -36.41 -35.18
N GLN A 166 -26.53 -36.64 -35.27
CA GLN A 166 -27.54 -35.70 -34.76
C GLN A 166 -27.51 -35.54 -33.23
N ARG A 167 -27.16 -36.59 -32.48
CA ARG A 167 -26.98 -36.51 -31.02
C ARG A 167 -25.65 -35.87 -30.65
N GLU A 168 -24.56 -36.26 -31.32
CA GLU A 168 -23.25 -35.60 -31.20
C GLU A 168 -23.38 -34.08 -31.48
N LEU A 169 -24.17 -33.68 -32.47
CA LEU A 169 -24.43 -32.27 -32.78
C LEU A 169 -25.25 -31.55 -31.68
N GLN A 170 -26.25 -32.22 -31.10
CA GLN A 170 -27.04 -31.67 -29.98
C GLN A 170 -26.21 -31.54 -28.70
N GLU A 171 -25.39 -32.54 -28.38
CA GLU A 171 -24.47 -32.53 -27.23
C GLU A 171 -23.43 -31.41 -27.38
N ASN A 172 -22.82 -31.27 -28.56
CA ASN A 172 -21.89 -30.17 -28.85
C ASN A 172 -22.57 -28.78 -28.83
N GLN A 173 -23.83 -28.68 -29.25
CA GLN A 173 -24.59 -27.42 -29.15
C GLN A 173 -24.82 -27.01 -27.70
N VAL A 174 -25.19 -27.95 -26.81
CA VAL A 174 -25.34 -27.70 -25.37
C VAL A 174 -24.01 -27.30 -24.73
N LEU A 175 -22.90 -27.97 -25.09
CA LEU A 175 -21.56 -27.57 -24.63
C LEU A 175 -21.20 -26.15 -25.08
N LEU A 176 -21.43 -25.82 -26.35
CA LEU A 176 -21.18 -24.50 -26.92
C LEU A 176 -22.01 -23.39 -26.26
N ASP A 177 -23.26 -23.67 -25.87
CA ASP A 177 -24.10 -22.70 -25.17
C ASP A 177 -23.69 -22.53 -23.69
N ASN A 178 -23.25 -23.60 -23.02
CA ASN A 178 -22.61 -23.52 -21.69
C ASN A 178 -21.28 -22.73 -21.73
N GLU A 179 -20.47 -22.88 -22.79
CA GLU A 179 -19.26 -22.08 -23.00
C GLU A 179 -19.58 -20.59 -23.22
N LYS A 180 -20.67 -20.26 -23.91
CA LYS A 180 -21.14 -18.87 -24.04
C LYS A 180 -21.58 -18.28 -22.70
N GLU A 181 -22.34 -19.03 -21.90
CA GLU A 181 -22.80 -18.54 -20.60
C GLU A 181 -21.63 -18.33 -19.63
N THR A 182 -20.75 -19.33 -19.50
CA THR A 182 -19.55 -19.21 -18.65
C THR A 182 -18.65 -18.08 -19.10
N ARG A 183 -18.47 -17.88 -20.42
CA ARG A 183 -17.76 -16.72 -20.97
C ARG A 183 -18.43 -15.39 -20.61
N GLN A 184 -19.75 -15.25 -20.79
CA GLN A 184 -20.47 -14.02 -20.43
C GLN A 184 -20.35 -13.70 -18.94
N ASN A 185 -20.37 -14.72 -18.07
CA ASN A 185 -20.20 -14.53 -16.64
C ASN A 185 -18.75 -14.18 -16.26
N LEU A 186 -17.74 -14.71 -16.95
CA LEU A 186 -16.35 -14.27 -16.82
C LEU A 186 -16.15 -12.83 -17.31
N GLU A 187 -16.78 -12.44 -18.43
CA GLU A 187 -16.71 -11.08 -18.98
C GLU A 187 -17.36 -10.05 -18.02
N LYS A 188 -18.48 -10.39 -17.35
CA LYS A 188 -19.04 -9.60 -16.24
C LYS A 188 -18.08 -9.47 -15.05
N ASN A 189 -17.52 -10.59 -14.59
CA ASN A 189 -16.60 -10.58 -13.44
C ASN A 189 -15.34 -9.75 -13.71
N VAL A 190 -14.83 -9.77 -14.95
CA VAL A 190 -13.69 -8.92 -15.37
C VAL A 190 -14.07 -7.43 -15.37
N GLU A 191 -15.27 -7.08 -15.80
CA GLU A 191 -15.79 -5.71 -15.76
C GLU A 191 -16.03 -5.21 -14.33
N GLU A 192 -16.54 -6.05 -13.43
CA GLU A 192 -16.67 -5.73 -12.00
C GLU A 192 -15.30 -5.52 -11.34
N LEU A 193 -14.32 -6.38 -11.65
CA LEU A 193 -12.94 -6.23 -11.16
C LEU A 193 -12.26 -4.97 -11.71
N ARG A 194 -12.53 -4.56 -12.96
CA ARG A 194 -12.06 -3.28 -13.52
C ARG A 194 -12.59 -2.10 -12.73
N ARG A 195 -13.90 -2.03 -12.50
CA ARG A 195 -14.53 -0.94 -11.74
C ARG A 195 -14.05 -0.88 -10.29
N ALA A 196 -13.80 -2.05 -9.67
CA ALA A 196 -13.20 -2.13 -8.34
C ALA A 196 -11.75 -1.62 -8.32
N TYR A 197 -10.96 -1.91 -9.37
CA TYR A 197 -9.60 -1.40 -9.53
C TYR A 197 -9.57 0.11 -9.80
N GLU A 198 -10.38 0.60 -10.74
CA GLU A 198 -10.51 2.03 -11.07
C GLU A 198 -10.88 2.84 -9.83
N LYS A 199 -11.87 2.37 -9.05
CA LYS A 199 -12.22 3.01 -7.78
C LYS A 199 -11.06 2.98 -6.78
N ALA A 200 -10.36 1.85 -6.62
CA ALA A 200 -9.20 1.79 -5.74
C ALA A 200 -8.08 2.75 -6.17
N GLU A 201 -7.91 2.99 -7.47
CA GLU A 201 -6.98 3.98 -8.01
C GLU A 201 -7.42 5.42 -7.71
N GLU A 202 -8.73 5.73 -7.73
CA GLU A 202 -9.28 7.02 -7.30
C GLU A 202 -9.19 7.24 -5.78
N ASP A 203 -9.45 6.20 -4.98
CA ASP A 203 -9.30 6.21 -3.52
C ASP A 203 -7.81 6.46 -3.16
N ILE A 204 -6.86 5.80 -3.83
CA ILE A 204 -5.41 6.04 -3.67
C ILE A 204 -5.04 7.49 -4.03
N LYS A 205 -5.45 7.99 -5.21
CA LYS A 205 -5.18 9.39 -5.64
C LYS A 205 -5.80 10.43 -4.72
N THR A 206 -6.80 10.05 -3.91
CA THR A 206 -7.39 10.93 -2.90
C THR A 206 -6.54 10.95 -1.64
N VAL A 207 -6.12 9.79 -1.14
CA VAL A 207 -5.18 9.67 -0.02
C VAL A 207 -3.83 10.34 -0.32
N GLU A 208 -3.31 10.23 -1.54
CA GLU A 208 -2.07 10.92 -1.96
C GLU A 208 -2.18 12.46 -1.83
N ARG A 209 -3.33 13.04 -2.20
CA ARG A 209 -3.58 14.49 -2.04
C ARG A 209 -3.75 14.89 -0.58
N GLU A 210 -4.41 14.06 0.23
CA GLU A 210 -4.52 14.30 1.67
C GLU A 210 -3.14 14.28 2.35
N ILE A 211 -2.27 13.34 1.99
CA ILE A 211 -0.88 13.28 2.45
C ILE A 211 -0.12 14.56 2.04
N GLU A 212 -0.26 15.02 0.80
CA GLU A 212 0.39 16.26 0.35
C GLU A 212 -0.08 17.49 1.15
N VAL A 213 -1.39 17.57 1.47
CA VAL A 213 -1.95 18.64 2.33
C VAL A 213 -1.38 18.56 3.75
N TYR A 214 -1.34 17.37 4.36
CA TYR A 214 -0.77 17.19 5.69
C TYR A 214 0.75 17.48 5.73
N GLU A 215 1.49 17.16 4.67
CA GLU A 215 2.90 17.56 4.55
C GLU A 215 3.06 19.08 4.47
N GLN A 216 2.22 19.79 3.71
CA GLN A 216 2.26 21.25 3.63
C GLN A 216 1.92 21.89 4.99
N GLU A 217 0.94 21.35 5.72
CA GLU A 217 0.60 21.80 7.07
C GLU A 217 1.72 21.51 8.09
N ALA A 218 2.33 20.33 8.05
CA ALA A 218 3.48 20.00 8.90
C ALA A 218 4.68 20.93 8.65
N ARG A 219 4.98 21.25 7.38
CA ARG A 219 6.04 22.22 7.01
C ARG A 219 5.72 23.62 7.53
N LYS A 220 4.46 24.05 7.49
CA LYS A 220 4.00 25.33 8.04
C LYS A 220 4.15 25.36 9.57
N LEU A 221 3.70 24.32 10.27
CA LEU A 221 3.82 24.20 11.73
C LEU A 221 5.28 24.14 12.19
N GLU A 222 6.19 23.49 11.46
CA GLU A 222 7.61 23.51 11.81
C GLU A 222 8.27 24.88 11.57
N LEU A 223 7.84 25.63 10.54
CA LEU A 223 8.28 27.02 10.34
C LEU A 223 7.78 27.93 11.48
N GLU A 224 6.53 27.76 11.90
CA GLU A 224 5.95 28.47 13.04
C GLU A 224 6.69 28.13 14.35
N ARG A 225 6.97 26.84 14.60
CA ARG A 225 7.79 26.39 15.73
C ARG A 225 9.17 27.04 15.76
N LYS A 226 9.86 27.11 14.61
CA LYS A 226 11.19 27.74 14.47
C LYS A 226 11.16 29.26 14.64
N ASN A 227 10.02 29.91 14.38
CA ASN A 227 9.85 31.33 14.67
C ASN A 227 9.60 31.56 16.18
N LEU A 228 8.73 30.75 16.80
CA LEU A 228 8.48 30.79 18.25
C LEU A 228 9.75 30.45 19.05
N GLU A 229 10.57 29.49 18.61
CA GLU A 229 11.89 29.20 19.20
C GLU A 229 12.80 30.43 19.21
N LYS A 230 12.84 31.20 18.12
CA LYS A 230 13.61 32.45 18.03
C LYS A 230 13.02 33.56 18.90
N GLU A 231 11.70 33.69 18.96
CA GLU A 231 11.04 34.66 19.84
C GLU A 231 11.33 34.36 21.32
N VAL A 232 11.30 33.08 21.72
CA VAL A 232 11.67 32.64 23.06
C VAL A 232 13.16 32.89 23.35
N GLU A 233 14.06 32.66 22.38
CA GLU A 233 15.49 32.99 22.52
C GLU A 233 15.73 34.51 22.66
N GLN A 234 15.03 35.33 21.88
CA GLN A 234 15.08 36.79 21.97
C GLN A 234 14.51 37.29 23.29
N MET A 235 13.36 36.78 23.74
CA MET A 235 12.77 37.10 25.04
C MET A 235 13.66 36.66 26.20
N THR A 236 14.26 35.47 26.12
CA THR A 236 15.24 35.00 27.12
C THR A 236 16.47 35.91 27.18
N THR A 237 16.96 36.37 26.02
CA THR A 237 18.06 37.33 25.93
C THR A 237 17.67 38.70 26.51
N ALA A 238 16.45 39.17 26.25
CA ALA A 238 15.91 40.41 26.82
C ALA A 238 15.72 40.32 28.34
N ILE A 239 15.19 39.21 28.85
CA ILE A 239 15.06 38.93 30.29
C ILE A 239 16.43 38.91 30.96
N ASN A 240 17.43 38.23 30.37
CA ASN A 240 18.80 38.22 30.88
C ASN A 240 19.46 39.62 30.87
N ARG A 241 19.12 40.47 29.90
CA ARG A 241 19.58 41.87 29.86
C ARG A 241 18.90 42.72 30.93
N LEU A 242 17.58 42.59 31.09
CA LEU A 242 16.80 43.26 32.12
C LEU A 242 17.23 42.84 33.53
N ALA A 243 17.49 41.55 33.76
CA ALA A 243 18.02 41.03 35.03
C ALA A 243 19.37 41.67 35.36
N LYS A 244 20.31 41.75 34.41
CA LYS A 244 21.59 42.46 34.60
C LYS A 244 21.42 43.95 34.87
N MET A 245 20.48 44.63 34.21
CA MET A 245 20.16 46.03 34.49
C MET A 245 19.55 46.22 35.89
N LEU A 246 18.69 45.30 36.32
CA LEU A 246 18.05 45.34 37.64
C LEU A 246 19.07 45.04 38.75
N GLU A 247 20.01 44.13 38.53
CA GLU A 247 21.14 43.87 39.42
C GLU A 247 22.06 45.09 39.54
N HIS A 248 22.35 45.76 38.41
CA HIS A 248 23.10 47.03 38.41
C HIS A 248 22.36 48.15 39.15
N LYS A 249 21.05 48.29 38.95
CA LYS A 249 20.22 49.28 39.67
C LYS A 249 20.05 48.98 41.16
N LYS A 250 20.06 47.71 41.59
CA LYS A 250 20.22 47.36 43.01
C LYS A 250 21.58 47.82 43.55
N GLY A 251 22.65 47.63 42.78
CA GLY A 251 23.99 48.11 43.12
C GLY A 251 24.04 49.63 43.31
N GLU A 252 23.46 50.40 42.38
CA GLU A 252 23.28 51.84 42.50
C GLU A 252 22.46 52.22 43.75
N LEU A 253 21.34 51.52 44.00
CA LEU A 253 20.50 51.77 45.19
C LEU A 253 21.26 51.53 46.50
N VAL A 254 22.08 50.48 46.58
CA VAL A 254 22.92 50.22 47.76
C VAL A 254 24.00 51.29 47.91
N GLN A 255 24.60 51.78 46.81
CA GLN A 255 25.53 52.91 46.86
C GLN A 255 24.85 54.20 47.32
N MET A 256 23.69 54.54 46.77
CA MET A 256 22.90 55.71 47.19
C MET A 256 22.45 55.61 48.64
N GLN A 257 22.02 54.43 49.10
CA GLN A 257 21.67 54.20 50.50
C GLN A 257 22.89 54.41 51.41
N THR A 258 24.05 53.89 51.02
CA THR A 258 25.31 54.10 51.76
C THR A 258 25.68 55.58 51.81
N GLN A 259 25.54 56.33 50.70
CA GLN A 259 25.75 57.78 50.66
C GLN A 259 24.75 58.54 51.56
N ILE A 260 23.48 58.11 51.61
CA ILE A 260 22.45 58.67 52.50
C ILE A 260 22.81 58.41 53.96
N ASP A 261 23.29 57.22 54.30
CA ASP A 261 23.66 56.87 55.67
C ASP A 261 24.95 57.59 56.11
N THR A 262 25.97 57.70 55.26
CA THR A 262 27.13 58.58 55.53
C THR A 262 26.71 60.05 55.66
N SER A 263 25.78 60.53 54.84
CA SER A 263 25.26 61.91 54.94
C SER A 263 24.46 62.12 56.24
N ARG A 264 23.72 61.12 56.70
CA ARG A 264 23.01 61.11 57.99
C ARG A 264 23.98 61.11 59.15
N GLU A 265 25.05 60.32 59.08
CA GLU A 265 26.10 60.27 60.09
C GLU A 265 26.86 61.61 60.17
N MET A 266 27.19 62.23 59.03
CA MET A 266 27.72 63.59 58.97
C MET A 266 26.74 64.63 59.53
N MET A 267 25.44 64.53 59.25
CA MET A 267 24.44 65.43 59.84
C MET A 267 24.32 65.28 61.35
N GLU A 268 24.42 64.07 61.89
CA GLU A 268 24.37 63.84 63.35
C GLU A 268 25.68 64.29 64.03
N GLN A 269 26.84 64.14 63.38
CA GLN A 269 28.11 64.76 63.83
C GLN A 269 28.01 66.30 63.83
N LEU A 270 27.52 66.90 62.74
CA LEU A 270 27.32 68.36 62.64
C LEU A 270 26.30 68.87 63.66
N LYS A 271 25.24 68.10 63.93
CA LYS A 271 24.26 68.40 64.99
C LYS A 271 24.92 68.36 66.38
N GLY A 272 25.70 67.32 66.69
CA GLY A 272 26.47 67.25 67.94
C GLY A 272 27.49 68.37 68.08
N GLU A 273 28.09 68.82 66.97
CA GLU A 273 28.94 70.02 66.96
C GLU A 273 28.14 71.32 67.14
N VAL A 274 26.95 71.45 66.56
CA VAL A 274 26.04 72.59 66.80
C VAL A 274 25.57 72.62 68.25
N GLU A 275 25.21 71.48 68.85
CA GLU A 275 24.86 71.37 70.27
C GLU A 275 26.05 71.72 71.18
N ARG A 276 27.26 71.27 70.83
CA ARG A 276 28.52 71.65 71.50
C ARG A 276 28.80 73.15 71.38
N LEU A 277 28.62 73.73 70.19
CA LEU A 277 28.82 75.16 69.92
C LEU A 277 27.75 76.00 70.60
N GLN A 278 26.49 75.56 70.67
CA GLN A 278 25.43 76.20 71.46
C GLN A 278 25.77 76.17 72.96
N THR A 279 26.24 75.03 73.48
CA THR A 279 26.68 74.91 74.89
C THR A 279 27.88 75.81 75.19
N GLN A 280 28.85 75.90 74.26
CA GLN A 280 29.96 76.84 74.35
C GLN A 280 29.50 78.29 74.27
N LEU A 281 28.58 78.63 73.37
CA LEU A 281 28.05 79.99 73.18
C LEU A 281 27.18 80.42 74.37
N GLN A 282 26.41 79.52 74.98
CA GLN A 282 25.74 79.74 76.26
C GLN A 282 26.77 79.97 77.38
N THR A 283 27.79 79.12 77.50
CA THR A 283 28.87 79.30 78.48
C THR A 283 29.62 80.63 78.27
N HIS A 284 29.81 81.05 77.02
CA HIS A 284 30.41 82.34 76.67
C HIS A 284 29.46 83.51 76.95
N ASN A 285 28.15 83.38 76.74
CA ASN A 285 27.16 84.37 77.13
C ASN A 285 27.03 84.51 78.66
N GLU A 286 27.15 83.42 79.42
CA GLU A 286 27.21 83.48 80.89
C GLU A 286 28.50 84.14 81.39
N LYS A 287 29.64 83.87 80.73
CA LYS A 287 30.91 84.58 80.98
C LYS A 287 30.83 86.05 80.57
N LEU A 288 30.16 86.37 79.45
CA LEU A 288 29.92 87.73 78.99
C LEU A 288 29.02 88.48 79.96
N LEU A 289 27.92 87.88 80.42
CA LEU A 289 27.01 88.45 81.40
C LEU A 289 27.73 88.77 82.72
N LYS A 290 28.54 87.82 83.22
CA LYS A 290 29.41 88.03 84.39
C LYS A 290 30.47 89.12 84.15
N ALA A 291 31.04 89.19 82.95
CA ALA A 291 31.99 90.24 82.58
C ALA A 291 31.32 91.62 82.45
N THR A 292 30.10 91.72 81.91
CA THR A 292 29.32 92.96 81.83
C THR A 292 28.84 93.42 83.21
N GLN A 293 28.43 92.50 84.09
CA GLN A 293 28.14 92.80 85.50
C GLN A 293 29.40 93.30 86.23
N GLY A 294 30.55 92.67 86.00
CA GLY A 294 31.85 93.15 86.49
C GLY A 294 32.25 94.51 85.91
N LEU A 295 31.95 94.77 84.64
CA LEU A 295 32.21 96.05 83.98
C LEU A 295 31.35 97.17 84.59
N GLN A 296 30.06 96.92 84.82
CA GLN A 296 29.16 97.88 85.48
C GLN A 296 29.56 98.14 86.95
N GLN A 297 30.10 97.14 87.65
CA GLN A 297 30.71 97.35 88.97
C GLN A 297 32.01 98.17 88.89
N ALA A 298 32.83 97.95 87.87
CA ALA A 298 34.06 98.73 87.64
C ALA A 298 33.76 100.19 87.23
N GLU A 299 32.76 100.43 86.39
CA GLU A 299 32.30 101.79 86.00
C GLU A 299 31.77 102.57 87.21
N ALA A 300 31.05 101.90 88.12
CA ALA A 300 30.61 102.51 89.38
C ALA A 300 31.79 102.88 90.30
N GLN A 301 32.87 102.08 90.32
CA GLN A 301 34.08 102.35 91.11
C GLN A 301 34.97 103.43 90.47
N LEU A 302 35.11 103.42 89.14
CA LEU A 302 35.88 104.43 88.38
C LEU A 302 35.33 105.85 88.63
N LYS A 303 34.02 106.01 88.78
CA LYS A 303 33.39 107.31 89.06
C LYS A 303 33.73 107.86 90.46
N VAL A 304 34.05 107.00 91.44
CA VAL A 304 34.54 107.43 92.76
C VAL A 304 36.03 107.78 92.72
N LEU A 305 36.80 107.09 91.87
CA LEU A 305 38.23 107.31 91.71
C LEU A 305 38.57 108.58 90.92
N ASP A 306 37.77 109.00 89.93
CA ASP A 306 38.06 110.20 89.12
C ASP A 306 38.01 111.51 89.94
N ASP A 307 37.13 111.58 90.94
CA ASP A 307 37.06 112.70 91.89
C ASP A 307 38.25 112.70 92.89
N GLN A 308 38.72 111.51 93.31
CA GLN A 308 39.92 111.39 94.15
C GLN A 308 41.22 111.68 93.38
N ARG A 309 41.27 111.35 92.08
CA ARG A 309 42.46 111.53 91.22
C ARG A 309 42.91 112.99 91.11
N LYS A 310 42.01 113.96 91.26
CA LYS A 310 42.35 115.40 91.22
C LYS A 310 43.08 115.90 92.47
N ALA A 311 42.88 115.29 93.64
CA ALA A 311 43.45 115.78 94.90
C ALA A 311 44.89 115.29 95.14
N LEU A 312 45.23 114.10 94.65
CA LEU A 312 46.55 113.46 94.88
C LEU A 312 47.54 113.66 93.72
N GLN A 313 47.12 114.27 92.60
CA GLN A 313 47.92 114.32 91.39
C GLN A 313 49.16 115.24 91.46
N ASP A 314 49.23 116.20 92.38
CA ASP A 314 50.28 117.24 92.33
C ASP A 314 51.45 117.03 93.30
N GLU A 315 51.27 116.29 94.40
CA GLU A 315 52.30 116.19 95.45
C GLU A 315 53.14 114.89 95.37
N GLN A 316 52.53 113.75 95.01
CA GLN A 316 53.21 112.44 95.01
C GLN A 316 54.02 112.15 93.72
N ARG A 317 53.83 112.97 92.67
CA ARG A 317 54.46 112.87 91.33
C ARG A 317 55.99 112.83 91.28
N ARG A 318 56.70 113.01 92.41
CA ARG A 318 58.13 113.34 92.44
C ARG A 318 59.06 112.30 93.07
N LEU A 319 58.55 111.26 93.75
CA LEU A 319 59.38 110.27 94.46
C LEU A 319 59.04 108.79 94.22
N GLU A 320 57.83 108.43 93.79
CA GLU A 320 57.49 107.01 93.54
C GLU A 320 58.06 106.45 92.22
N LYS A 321 58.32 107.32 91.24
CA LYS A 321 58.63 106.92 89.85
C LYS A 321 59.77 105.91 89.73
N THR A 322 60.82 106.01 90.55
CA THR A 322 61.98 105.10 90.49
C THR A 322 61.84 103.81 91.31
N SER A 323 60.75 103.62 92.06
CA SER A 323 60.45 102.34 92.73
C SER A 323 59.44 101.50 91.95
N GLN A 324 58.54 102.15 91.21
CA GLN A 324 57.42 101.49 90.54
C GLN A 324 57.82 100.80 89.23
N ASP A 325 58.77 101.38 88.49
CA ASP A 325 59.33 100.85 87.23
C ASP A 325 59.92 99.41 87.35
N LEU A 326 60.21 98.92 88.57
CA LEU A 326 60.73 97.56 88.82
C LEU A 326 59.65 96.53 89.21
N ASP A 327 58.61 96.93 89.94
CA ASP A 327 57.50 96.03 90.32
C ASP A 327 56.60 95.71 89.12
N ASP A 328 56.34 96.70 88.24
CA ASP A 328 55.51 96.52 87.04
C ASP A 328 56.11 95.45 86.08
N ILE A 329 57.45 95.35 86.02
CA ILE A 329 58.16 94.31 85.23
C ILE A 329 57.88 92.90 85.79
N LEU A 330 57.85 92.73 87.11
CA LEU A 330 57.51 91.44 87.72
C LEU A 330 56.04 91.07 87.54
N VAL A 331 55.14 92.04 87.52
CA VAL A 331 53.70 91.82 87.26
C VAL A 331 53.47 91.36 85.82
N ASP A 332 54.09 91.99 84.82
CA ASP A 332 53.94 91.54 83.42
C ASP A 332 54.58 90.16 83.19
N LYS A 333 55.78 89.91 83.72
CA LYS A 333 56.43 88.57 83.65
C LYS A 333 55.60 87.48 84.36
N GLY A 334 54.94 87.80 85.47
CA GLY A 334 53.99 86.91 86.13
C GLY A 334 52.74 86.60 85.30
N ASN A 335 52.26 87.56 84.50
CA ASN A 335 51.17 87.37 83.56
C ASN A 335 51.61 86.62 82.28
N GLN A 336 52.85 86.84 81.80
CA GLN A 336 53.46 86.04 80.74
C GLN A 336 53.55 84.56 81.16
N MET A 337 53.99 84.28 82.39
CA MET A 337 54.05 82.94 82.95
C MET A 337 52.68 82.25 82.97
N LYS A 338 51.63 82.92 83.47
CA LYS A 338 50.26 82.36 83.49
C LYS A 338 49.74 82.02 82.08
N ARG A 339 50.04 82.85 81.08
CA ARG A 339 49.67 82.59 79.67
C ARG A 339 50.46 81.42 79.06
N LEU A 340 51.72 81.21 79.45
CA LEU A 340 52.51 80.06 79.03
C LEU A 340 52.02 78.77 79.70
N GLN A 341 51.69 78.79 80.99
CA GLN A 341 51.09 77.63 81.68
C GLN A 341 49.78 77.21 81.03
N GLN A 342 48.87 78.15 80.76
CA GLN A 342 47.60 77.87 80.05
C GLN A 342 47.80 77.29 78.64
N LYS A 343 48.91 77.63 77.96
CA LYS A 343 49.28 76.98 76.69
C LYS A 343 49.82 75.58 76.90
N LEU A 344 50.65 75.35 77.92
CA LEU A 344 51.16 74.02 78.26
C LEU A 344 50.01 73.07 78.59
N ASP A 345 49.09 73.49 79.47
CA ASP A 345 47.91 72.71 79.86
C ASP A 345 47.07 72.31 78.64
N ALA A 346 46.83 73.25 77.71
CA ALA A 346 46.07 73.00 76.48
C ALA A 346 46.79 72.08 75.48
N VAL A 347 48.11 72.23 75.32
CA VAL A 347 48.92 71.33 74.46
C VAL A 347 48.96 69.92 75.06
N THR A 348 49.05 69.79 76.39
CA THR A 348 48.97 68.51 77.09
C THR A 348 47.59 67.83 76.92
N GLU A 349 46.49 68.58 76.97
CA GLU A 349 45.15 68.03 76.68
C GLU A 349 45.05 67.51 75.22
N ILE A 350 45.56 68.28 74.25
CA ILE A 350 45.60 67.88 72.84
C ILE A 350 46.46 66.63 72.64
N TYR A 351 47.66 66.57 73.22
CA TYR A 351 48.57 65.43 73.14
C TYR A 351 47.96 64.14 73.75
N ASN A 352 47.34 64.24 74.93
CA ASN A 352 46.66 63.09 75.55
C ASN A 352 45.49 62.59 74.67
N ARG A 353 44.80 63.51 73.97
CA ARG A 353 43.70 63.18 73.06
C ARG A 353 44.19 62.55 71.74
N SER A 354 45.32 62.99 71.17
CA SER A 354 45.93 62.32 70.02
C SER A 354 46.45 60.94 70.38
N GLN A 355 47.08 60.79 71.56
CA GLN A 355 47.54 59.49 72.07
C GLN A 355 46.37 58.50 72.30
N THR A 356 45.21 58.98 72.75
CA THR A 356 43.98 58.17 72.89
C THR A 356 43.44 57.70 71.54
N LEU A 357 43.44 58.58 70.52
CA LEU A 357 43.01 58.23 69.16
C LEU A 357 43.96 57.21 68.49
N VAL A 358 45.27 57.35 68.69
CA VAL A 358 46.27 56.37 68.25
C VAL A 358 45.96 54.99 68.85
N GLN A 359 45.68 54.90 70.15
CA GLN A 359 45.33 53.61 70.78
C GLN A 359 44.06 52.98 70.18
N GLN A 360 43.02 53.77 69.92
CA GLN A 360 41.78 53.28 69.30
C GLN A 360 42.00 52.78 67.87
N LEU A 361 42.80 53.50 67.07
CA LEU A 361 43.17 53.08 65.72
C LEU A 361 44.04 51.81 65.73
N THR A 362 44.94 51.65 66.71
CA THR A 362 45.74 50.43 66.88
C THR A 362 44.87 49.21 67.17
N VAL A 363 43.88 49.31 68.07
CA VAL A 363 42.93 48.21 68.35
C VAL A 363 42.18 47.81 67.07
N LYS A 364 41.66 48.80 66.34
CA LYS A 364 40.96 48.59 65.06
C LYS A 364 41.87 48.00 63.97
N GLN A 365 43.16 48.32 63.98
CA GLN A 365 44.14 47.70 63.08
C GLN A 365 44.31 46.21 63.39
N THR A 366 44.38 45.80 64.67
CA THR A 366 44.42 44.38 65.06
C THR A 366 43.15 43.64 64.64
N GLU A 367 41.96 44.18 64.93
CA GLU A 367 40.67 43.59 64.54
C GLU A 367 40.59 43.34 63.02
N LEU A 368 40.93 44.35 62.21
CA LEU A 368 40.97 44.23 60.74
C LEU A 368 42.12 43.37 60.21
N THR A 369 43.12 43.03 61.04
CA THR A 369 44.17 42.07 60.68
C THR A 369 43.69 40.64 60.91
N GLU A 370 43.05 40.37 62.05
CA GLU A 370 42.43 39.08 62.36
C GLU A 370 41.30 38.74 61.37
N GLU A 371 40.44 39.72 61.02
CA GLU A 371 39.38 39.48 60.01
C GLU A 371 39.98 39.09 58.65
N VAL A 372 41.02 39.79 58.17
CA VAL A 372 41.73 39.45 56.93
C VAL A 372 42.34 38.04 56.97
N GLU A 373 42.87 37.61 58.12
CA GLU A 373 43.41 36.27 58.27
C GLU A 373 42.32 35.19 58.30
N THR A 374 41.17 35.42 58.95
CA THR A 374 40.03 34.49 58.87
C THR A 374 39.45 34.38 57.45
N LEU A 375 39.38 35.50 56.71
CA LEU A 375 38.89 35.53 55.33
C LEU A 375 39.84 34.82 54.36
N LYS A 376 41.16 34.90 54.57
CA LYS A 376 42.14 34.12 53.79
C LYS A 376 42.06 32.63 54.07
N ASN A 377 41.89 32.22 55.33
CA ASN A 377 41.68 30.81 55.67
C ASN A 377 40.39 30.25 55.02
N GLU A 378 39.35 31.07 54.87
CA GLU A 378 38.12 30.69 54.15
C GLU A 378 38.29 30.67 52.62
N GLU A 379 39.05 31.60 52.02
CA GLU A 379 39.46 31.55 50.61
C GLU A 379 40.23 30.27 50.29
N ASP A 380 41.22 29.92 51.12
CA ASP A 380 42.01 28.69 51.01
C ASP A 380 41.14 27.43 51.10
N ARG A 381 40.16 27.43 52.02
CA ARG A 381 39.22 26.31 52.22
C ARG A 381 38.28 26.16 51.03
N LEU A 382 37.71 27.25 50.52
CA LEU A 382 36.82 27.26 49.37
C LEU A 382 37.56 26.89 48.08
N THR A 383 38.80 27.33 47.91
CA THR A 383 39.66 26.97 46.77
C THR A 383 39.89 25.46 46.72
N LYS A 384 40.30 24.84 47.84
CA LYS A 384 40.47 23.38 47.96
C LYS A 384 39.16 22.61 47.70
N GLN A 385 38.01 23.17 48.06
CA GLN A 385 36.69 22.60 47.73
C GLN A 385 36.38 22.69 46.23
N VAL A 386 36.70 23.80 45.55
CA VAL A 386 36.54 23.94 44.10
C VAL A 386 37.47 22.97 43.34
N GLU A 387 38.73 22.82 43.74
CA GLU A 387 39.67 21.84 43.17
C GLU A 387 39.15 20.40 43.31
N THR A 388 38.67 20.04 44.50
CA THR A 388 38.10 18.72 44.78
C THR A 388 36.86 18.45 43.92
N LEU A 389 35.91 19.39 43.86
CA LEU A 389 34.68 19.26 43.08
C LEU A 389 34.93 19.27 41.56
N THR A 390 35.95 20.00 41.09
CA THR A 390 36.40 19.98 39.68
C THR A 390 36.96 18.59 39.33
N THR A 391 37.74 18.01 40.23
CA THR A 391 38.30 16.66 40.07
C THR A 391 37.20 15.59 40.08
N GLU A 392 36.23 15.67 41.00
CA GLU A 392 35.04 14.82 41.06
C GLU A 392 34.22 14.93 39.76
N ALA A 393 33.93 16.14 39.30
CA ALA A 393 33.19 16.38 38.06
C ALA A 393 33.92 15.83 36.82
N GLN A 394 35.25 15.92 36.76
CA GLN A 394 36.05 15.34 35.67
C GLN A 394 36.03 13.81 35.70
N ILE A 395 36.21 13.18 36.87
CA ILE A 395 36.11 11.72 37.04
C ILE A 395 34.73 11.22 36.61
N LEU A 396 33.67 11.89 37.06
CA LEU A 396 32.28 11.57 36.67
C LEU A 396 32.03 11.81 35.17
N SER A 397 32.70 12.79 34.54
CA SER A 397 32.61 12.94 33.07
C SER A 397 33.25 11.76 32.37
N ASN A 398 34.48 11.38 32.74
CA ASN A 398 35.20 10.27 32.14
C ASN A 398 34.39 8.96 32.27
N GLN A 399 33.93 8.64 33.49
CA GLN A 399 33.07 7.47 33.75
C GLN A 399 31.77 7.48 32.92
N LYS A 400 31.16 8.66 32.73
CA LYS A 400 30.00 8.84 31.86
C LYS A 400 30.33 8.61 30.38
N ASP A 401 31.50 9.03 29.91
CA ASP A 401 31.95 8.81 28.53
C ASP A 401 32.33 7.34 28.28
N ASP A 402 32.97 6.67 29.24
CA ASP A 402 33.24 5.23 29.24
C ASP A 402 31.92 4.44 29.19
N ALA A 403 30.96 4.76 30.06
CA ALA A 403 29.64 4.11 30.08
C ALA A 403 28.83 4.35 28.80
N ILE A 404 28.99 5.49 28.13
CA ILE A 404 28.42 5.75 26.79
C ILE A 404 29.10 4.88 25.73
N GLN A 405 30.40 4.58 25.87
CA GLN A 405 31.08 3.67 24.96
C GLN A 405 30.65 2.21 25.17
N ASP A 406 30.44 1.78 26.41
CA ASP A 406 29.85 0.46 26.73
C ASP A 406 28.38 0.34 26.32
N GLN A 407 27.61 1.44 26.39
CA GLN A 407 26.27 1.48 25.80
C GLN A 407 26.34 1.24 24.28
N ARG A 408 27.32 1.81 23.57
CA ARG A 408 27.49 1.63 22.12
C ARG A 408 27.90 0.20 21.74
N THR A 409 28.74 -0.46 22.52
CA THR A 409 29.15 -1.86 22.26
C THR A 409 28.02 -2.85 22.57
N THR A 410 27.25 -2.63 23.64
CA THR A 410 26.04 -3.41 23.95
C THR A 410 24.91 -3.16 22.94
N GLU A 411 24.72 -1.93 22.46
CA GLU A 411 23.78 -1.65 21.36
C GLU A 411 24.20 -2.31 20.04
N ALA A 412 25.50 -2.31 19.70
CA ALA A 412 26.02 -2.95 18.49
C ALA A 412 25.80 -4.49 18.51
N THR A 413 26.12 -5.13 19.63
CA THR A 413 25.89 -6.59 19.80
C THR A 413 24.40 -6.94 19.86
N ASN A 414 23.54 -6.09 20.42
CA ASN A 414 22.09 -6.24 20.35
C ASN A 414 21.55 -6.10 18.90
N GLN A 415 22.07 -5.15 18.12
CA GLN A 415 21.75 -5.03 16.69
C GLN A 415 22.18 -6.27 15.89
N GLU A 416 23.36 -6.84 16.17
CA GLU A 416 23.82 -8.07 15.55
C GLU A 416 22.94 -9.27 15.94
N ALA A 417 22.60 -9.41 17.23
CA ALA A 417 21.69 -10.43 17.71
C ALA A 417 20.31 -10.34 17.04
N GLN A 418 19.79 -9.12 16.84
CA GLN A 418 18.53 -8.86 16.14
C GLN A 418 18.60 -9.17 14.63
N ARG A 419 19.74 -8.93 13.97
CA ARG A 419 19.97 -9.33 12.56
C ARG A 419 19.97 -10.85 12.42
N ASN A 420 20.72 -11.55 13.28
CA ASN A 420 20.80 -13.00 13.30
C ASN A 420 19.43 -13.64 13.62
N LEU A 421 18.66 -13.02 14.52
CA LEU A 421 17.28 -13.41 14.81
C LEU A 421 16.38 -13.29 13.57
N ASN A 422 16.47 -12.19 12.84
CA ASN A 422 15.68 -11.97 11.62
C ASN A 422 16.06 -12.95 10.50
N GLN A 423 17.35 -13.30 10.37
CA GLN A 423 17.82 -14.34 9.42
C GLN A 423 17.26 -15.72 9.78
N LEU A 424 17.30 -16.13 11.06
CA LEU A 424 16.72 -17.39 11.51
C LEU A 424 15.19 -17.46 11.28
N LYS A 425 14.46 -16.34 11.47
CA LYS A 425 13.02 -16.28 11.15
C LYS A 425 12.73 -16.39 9.65
N GLN A 426 13.67 -15.99 8.80
CA GLN A 426 13.55 -16.20 7.35
C GLN A 426 13.82 -17.67 6.98
N GLN A 427 14.89 -18.27 7.52
CA GLN A 427 15.20 -19.69 7.32
C GLN A 427 14.11 -20.63 7.86
N GLU A 428 13.46 -20.31 8.99
CA GLU A 428 12.33 -21.07 9.52
C GLU A 428 11.16 -21.11 8.51
N ARG A 429 10.82 -19.97 7.90
CA ARG A 429 9.77 -19.88 6.87
C ARG A 429 10.13 -20.68 5.61
N GLU A 430 11.39 -20.61 5.20
CA GLU A 430 11.90 -21.33 4.02
C GLU A 430 11.83 -22.85 4.24
N HIS A 431 12.37 -23.37 5.35
CA HIS A 431 12.29 -24.81 5.65
C HIS A 431 10.86 -25.31 5.94
N ASN A 432 9.98 -24.47 6.50
CA ASN A 432 8.56 -24.81 6.65
C ASN A 432 7.87 -24.93 5.27
N SER A 433 8.20 -24.03 4.33
CA SER A 433 7.74 -24.07 2.94
C SER A 433 8.27 -25.30 2.20
N GLU A 434 9.55 -25.65 2.37
CA GLU A 434 10.14 -26.88 1.83
C GLU A 434 9.47 -28.15 2.40
N TYR A 435 9.27 -28.22 3.72
CA TYR A 435 8.61 -29.34 4.38
C TYR A 435 7.14 -29.49 3.92
N ALA A 436 6.40 -28.39 3.77
CA ALA A 436 5.04 -28.41 3.23
C ALA A 436 5.00 -28.90 1.77
N ARG A 437 5.99 -28.51 0.94
CA ARG A 437 6.12 -29.00 -0.45
C ARG A 437 6.42 -30.50 -0.50
N GLU A 438 7.40 -30.99 0.26
CA GLU A 438 7.72 -32.43 0.24
C GLU A 438 6.62 -33.29 0.88
N LYS A 439 5.86 -32.78 1.85
CA LYS A 439 4.64 -33.43 2.34
C LYS A 439 3.59 -33.57 1.23
N ASN A 440 3.32 -32.50 0.47
CA ASN A 440 2.38 -32.55 -0.65
C ASN A 440 2.88 -33.45 -1.80
N ASN A 441 4.20 -33.57 -1.97
CA ASN A 441 4.81 -34.49 -2.94
C ASN A 441 4.72 -35.97 -2.49
N GLU A 442 4.85 -36.25 -1.19
CA GLU A 442 4.60 -37.60 -0.61
C GLU A 442 3.15 -38.03 -0.85
N GLU A 443 2.19 -37.14 -0.56
CA GLU A 443 0.76 -37.39 -0.73
C GLU A 443 0.41 -37.67 -2.21
N ARG A 444 0.95 -36.88 -3.15
CA ARG A 444 0.83 -37.14 -4.59
C ARG A 444 1.47 -38.45 -5.03
N ALA A 445 2.64 -38.81 -4.50
CA ALA A 445 3.33 -40.05 -4.84
C ALA A 445 2.62 -41.29 -4.28
N ARG A 446 1.97 -41.17 -3.11
CA ARG A 446 1.10 -42.23 -2.57
C ARG A 446 -0.14 -42.45 -3.44
N LEU A 447 -0.81 -41.38 -3.88
CA LEU A 447 -1.94 -41.48 -4.81
C LEU A 447 -1.53 -42.13 -6.16
N GLN A 448 -0.38 -41.73 -6.72
CA GLN A 448 0.14 -42.36 -7.95
C GLN A 448 0.53 -43.82 -7.76
N LEU A 449 1.02 -44.20 -6.58
CA LEU A 449 1.33 -45.59 -6.26
C LEU A 449 0.05 -46.42 -6.09
N GLU A 450 -0.94 -45.89 -5.38
CA GLU A 450 -2.26 -46.54 -5.19
C GLU A 450 -2.96 -46.75 -6.55
N GLU A 451 -2.97 -45.73 -7.41
CA GLU A 451 -3.46 -45.84 -8.79
C GLU A 451 -2.72 -46.95 -9.56
N ALA A 452 -1.38 -47.01 -9.47
CA ALA A 452 -0.58 -48.04 -10.14
C ALA A 452 -0.80 -49.46 -9.57
N GLU A 453 -1.08 -49.60 -8.27
CA GLU A 453 -1.43 -50.88 -7.66
C GLU A 453 -2.86 -51.33 -8.03
N GLN A 454 -3.80 -50.40 -8.18
CA GLN A 454 -5.12 -50.68 -8.77
C GLN A 454 -4.98 -51.08 -10.26
N GLU A 455 -4.15 -50.39 -11.04
CA GLU A 455 -3.83 -50.77 -12.43
C GLU A 455 -3.19 -52.16 -12.52
N GLN A 456 -2.27 -52.51 -11.61
CA GLN A 456 -1.68 -53.85 -11.54
C GLN A 456 -2.74 -54.90 -11.21
N THR A 457 -3.57 -54.65 -10.19
CA THR A 457 -4.64 -55.57 -9.76
C THR A 457 -5.64 -55.82 -10.90
N SER A 458 -5.99 -54.77 -11.65
CA SER A 458 -6.83 -54.89 -12.86
C SER A 458 -6.16 -55.74 -13.95
N ALA A 459 -4.87 -55.53 -14.23
CA ALA A 459 -4.12 -56.34 -15.19
C ALA A 459 -3.96 -57.81 -14.74
N GLU A 460 -3.81 -58.06 -13.43
CA GLU A 460 -3.76 -59.43 -12.89
C GLU A 460 -5.12 -60.13 -13.00
N ASN A 461 -6.23 -59.41 -12.82
CA ASN A 461 -7.57 -59.91 -13.11
C ASN A 461 -7.79 -60.19 -14.61
N GLU A 462 -7.25 -59.37 -15.51
CA GLU A 462 -7.22 -59.65 -16.96
C GLU A 462 -6.43 -60.94 -17.28
N VAL A 463 -5.28 -61.16 -16.62
CA VAL A 463 -4.52 -62.42 -16.76
C VAL A 463 -5.31 -63.62 -16.23
N ILE A 464 -6.06 -63.48 -15.13
CA ILE A 464 -6.93 -64.55 -14.61
C ILE A 464 -8.07 -64.85 -15.59
N ALA A 465 -8.68 -63.83 -16.20
CA ALA A 465 -9.74 -63.98 -17.19
C ALA A 465 -9.23 -64.65 -18.48
N ALA A 466 -8.17 -64.13 -19.11
CA ALA A 466 -7.51 -64.79 -20.26
C ALA A 466 -6.98 -66.19 -19.88
N GLN A 467 -6.59 -66.33 -18.61
CA GLN A 467 -6.34 -67.55 -17.84
C GLN A 467 -7.38 -68.63 -18.08
N ALA A 468 -8.60 -68.27 -17.69
CA ALA A 468 -9.79 -69.08 -17.73
C ALA A 468 -10.25 -69.35 -19.18
N GLU A 469 -10.16 -68.36 -20.08
CA GLU A 469 -10.45 -68.56 -21.51
C GLU A 469 -9.53 -69.61 -22.13
N VAL A 470 -8.21 -69.49 -21.96
CA VAL A 470 -7.23 -70.46 -22.47
C VAL A 470 -7.48 -71.86 -21.89
N ASN A 471 -7.90 -71.95 -20.62
CA ASN A 471 -8.25 -73.23 -20.00
C ASN A 471 -9.59 -73.80 -20.55
N SER A 472 -10.57 -72.94 -20.84
CA SER A 472 -11.83 -73.30 -21.53
C SER A 472 -11.58 -73.81 -22.95
N PHE A 473 -10.71 -73.14 -23.73
CA PHE A 473 -10.32 -73.63 -25.06
C PHE A 473 -9.58 -74.97 -24.97
N LYS A 474 -8.75 -75.19 -23.93
CA LYS A 474 -8.05 -76.47 -23.71
C LYS A 474 -9.00 -77.62 -23.33
N SER A 475 -10.03 -77.38 -22.51
CA SER A 475 -11.05 -78.40 -22.20
C SER A 475 -11.94 -78.73 -23.42
N HIS A 476 -12.38 -77.72 -24.17
CA HIS A 476 -13.12 -77.94 -25.43
C HIS A 476 -12.26 -78.64 -26.50
N SER A 477 -10.96 -78.36 -26.57
CA SER A 477 -10.02 -79.06 -27.47
C SER A 477 -9.93 -80.56 -27.15
N LEU A 478 -9.92 -80.94 -25.87
CA LEU A 478 -9.95 -82.34 -25.45
C LEU A 478 -11.28 -83.04 -25.80
N ALA A 479 -12.43 -82.38 -25.58
CA ALA A 479 -13.73 -82.92 -25.99
C ALA A 479 -13.82 -83.18 -27.51
N TRP A 480 -13.22 -82.31 -28.33
CA TRP A 480 -13.21 -82.48 -29.78
C TRP A 480 -12.20 -83.49 -30.31
N LYS A 481 -11.13 -83.83 -29.55
CA LYS A 481 -10.27 -84.97 -29.90
C LYS A 481 -11.01 -86.32 -29.85
N ILE A 482 -12.06 -86.44 -29.03
CA ILE A 482 -12.89 -87.64 -28.94
C ILE A 482 -13.83 -87.78 -30.16
N LEU A 483 -14.19 -86.66 -30.81
CA LEU A 483 -15.03 -86.61 -32.01
C LEU A 483 -14.23 -86.69 -33.34
N GLY A 484 -12.90 -86.73 -33.28
CA GLY A 484 -12.00 -86.55 -34.43
C GLY A 484 -11.88 -87.71 -35.44
N ILE A 485 -12.88 -88.60 -35.53
CA ILE A 485 -12.83 -89.82 -36.37
C ILE A 485 -13.44 -89.58 -37.78
N LEU A 486 -14.12 -88.45 -38.01
CA LEU A 486 -14.80 -88.14 -39.29
C LEU A 486 -13.97 -87.21 -40.21
N PRO A 487 -13.65 -87.61 -41.47
CA PRO A 487 -12.73 -86.85 -42.34
C PRO A 487 -13.19 -85.45 -42.82
N MET A 488 -14.47 -85.09 -42.71
CA MET A 488 -15.02 -83.86 -43.33
C MET A 488 -14.68 -82.54 -42.62
N LEU A 489 -14.02 -82.56 -41.45
CA LEU A 489 -13.92 -81.39 -40.55
C LEU A 489 -12.54 -80.69 -40.52
N SER A 490 -11.69 -80.93 -41.52
CA SER A 490 -10.31 -80.41 -41.59
C SER A 490 -10.20 -78.87 -41.49
N ASN A 491 -11.07 -78.11 -42.17
CA ASN A 491 -11.05 -76.64 -42.14
C ASN A 491 -11.38 -76.04 -40.75
N LEU A 492 -12.19 -76.73 -39.94
CA LEU A 492 -12.53 -76.27 -38.58
C LEU A 492 -11.35 -76.41 -37.61
N ALA A 493 -10.47 -77.40 -37.82
CA ALA A 493 -9.25 -77.55 -37.04
C ALA A 493 -8.26 -76.40 -37.26
N SER A 494 -8.16 -75.89 -38.50
CA SER A 494 -7.31 -74.74 -38.84
C SER A 494 -7.77 -73.45 -38.16
N ASN A 495 -9.07 -73.14 -38.20
CA ASN A 495 -9.61 -71.96 -37.51
C ASN A 495 -9.41 -72.06 -36.00
N ARG A 496 -9.69 -73.22 -35.37
CA ARG A 496 -9.46 -73.38 -33.92
C ARG A 496 -7.99 -73.31 -33.52
N LYS A 497 -7.05 -73.73 -34.38
CA LYS A 497 -5.62 -73.53 -34.14
C LYS A 497 -5.24 -72.04 -34.18
N GLN A 498 -5.90 -71.26 -35.03
CA GLN A 498 -5.77 -69.80 -35.06
C GLN A 498 -6.41 -69.15 -33.82
N GLU A 499 -7.59 -69.59 -33.38
CA GLU A 499 -8.25 -69.11 -32.15
C GLU A 499 -7.42 -69.42 -30.91
N GLN A 500 -6.91 -70.65 -30.76
CA GLN A 500 -6.02 -70.99 -29.65
C GLN A 500 -4.75 -70.14 -29.68
N SER A 501 -4.14 -69.92 -30.87
CA SER A 501 -2.99 -69.02 -31.02
C SER A 501 -3.31 -67.56 -30.70
N ARG A 502 -4.56 -67.10 -30.89
CA ARG A 502 -5.03 -65.77 -30.46
C ARG A 502 -5.22 -65.71 -28.95
N ALA A 503 -5.76 -66.76 -28.33
CA ALA A 503 -5.96 -66.84 -26.88
C ALA A 503 -4.62 -66.95 -26.12
N ASP A 504 -3.71 -67.83 -26.55
CA ASP A 504 -2.36 -67.93 -25.98
C ASP A 504 -1.58 -66.60 -26.19
N ALA A 505 -1.76 -65.88 -27.31
CA ALA A 505 -1.17 -64.56 -27.53
C ALA A 505 -1.83 -63.41 -26.73
N ALA A 506 -3.14 -63.48 -26.47
CA ALA A 506 -3.84 -62.55 -25.59
C ALA A 506 -3.39 -62.73 -24.13
N LEU A 507 -3.27 -63.99 -23.69
CA LEU A 507 -2.70 -64.36 -22.40
C LEU A 507 -1.25 -63.87 -22.24
N GLN A 508 -0.42 -63.98 -23.29
CA GLN A 508 0.94 -63.44 -23.23
C GLN A 508 0.93 -61.91 -23.09
N ARG A 509 0.17 -61.20 -23.93
CA ARG A 509 0.03 -59.73 -23.82
C ARG A 509 -0.49 -59.27 -22.45
N ALA A 510 -1.39 -60.03 -21.83
CA ALA A 510 -1.88 -59.75 -20.49
C ALA A 510 -0.77 -59.93 -19.43
N LYS A 511 0.09 -60.97 -19.57
CA LYS A 511 1.27 -61.15 -18.71
C LYS A 511 2.30 -60.03 -18.92
N ASP A 512 2.64 -59.71 -20.16
CA ASP A 512 3.54 -58.60 -20.51
C ASP A 512 3.04 -57.27 -19.90
N LYS A 513 1.71 -57.04 -19.93
CA LYS A 513 1.04 -55.90 -19.28
C LYS A 513 1.16 -55.94 -17.76
N VAL A 514 0.95 -57.09 -17.12
CA VAL A 514 1.15 -57.26 -15.65
C VAL A 514 2.59 -56.98 -15.25
N ASP A 515 3.58 -57.51 -15.96
CA ASP A 515 5.00 -57.32 -15.63
C ASP A 515 5.43 -55.87 -15.86
N THR A 516 4.89 -55.21 -16.88
CA THR A 516 5.02 -53.75 -17.10
C THR A 516 4.43 -52.94 -15.93
N LYS A 517 3.23 -53.31 -15.43
CA LYS A 517 2.62 -52.65 -14.26
C LYS A 517 3.40 -52.91 -12.97
N LYS A 518 3.91 -54.11 -12.75
CA LYS A 518 4.79 -54.45 -11.61
C LYS A 518 6.08 -53.63 -11.61
N SER A 519 6.68 -53.43 -12.78
CA SER A 519 7.84 -52.55 -12.94
C SER A 519 7.51 -51.10 -12.54
N LYS A 520 6.39 -50.55 -13.06
CA LYS A 520 5.87 -49.22 -12.68
C LYS A 520 5.61 -49.08 -11.16
N VAL A 521 4.99 -50.09 -10.53
CA VAL A 521 4.74 -50.12 -9.08
C VAL A 521 6.03 -50.16 -8.27
N SER A 522 7.04 -50.91 -8.71
CA SER A 522 8.37 -50.92 -8.05
C SER A 522 9.07 -49.56 -8.16
N GLU A 523 9.07 -48.95 -9.36
CA GLU A 523 9.65 -47.63 -9.60
C GLU A 523 8.98 -46.54 -8.74
N LEU A 524 7.65 -46.59 -8.62
CA LEU A 524 6.89 -45.66 -7.77
C LEU A 524 7.15 -45.87 -6.27
N LYS A 525 7.35 -47.12 -5.81
CA LYS A 525 7.75 -47.40 -4.43
C LYS A 525 9.12 -46.83 -4.08
N ASP A 526 10.09 -46.91 -4.97
CA ASP A 526 11.42 -46.34 -4.72
C ASP A 526 11.44 -44.80 -4.85
N LYS A 527 10.63 -44.22 -5.76
CA LYS A 527 10.35 -42.77 -5.78
C LYS A 527 9.71 -42.29 -4.48
N LEU A 528 8.73 -43.02 -3.95
CA LEU A 528 8.06 -42.68 -2.69
C LEU A 528 9.03 -42.68 -1.51
N LYS A 529 9.85 -43.73 -1.34
CA LYS A 529 10.92 -43.76 -0.31
C LYS A 529 11.85 -42.55 -0.43
N GLY A 530 12.22 -42.18 -1.67
CA GLY A 530 13.05 -41.01 -1.95
C GLY A 530 12.41 -39.67 -1.56
N ILE A 531 11.09 -39.56 -1.61
CA ILE A 531 10.34 -38.38 -1.14
C ILE A 531 10.20 -38.40 0.39
N GLU A 532 9.85 -39.54 0.98
CA GLU A 532 9.73 -39.72 2.43
C GLU A 532 11.04 -39.38 3.16
N PHE A 533 12.19 -39.77 2.58
CA PHE A 533 13.52 -39.38 3.08
C PHE A 533 13.74 -37.86 3.05
N ARG A 534 13.42 -37.19 1.92
CA ARG A 534 13.60 -35.73 1.81
C ARG A 534 12.65 -34.95 2.71
N LYS A 535 11.39 -35.39 2.85
CA LYS A 535 10.43 -34.87 3.82
C LYS A 535 10.98 -34.91 5.24
N GLU A 536 11.55 -36.05 5.66
CA GLU A 536 12.09 -36.19 7.02
C GLU A 536 13.39 -35.38 7.22
N ASP A 537 14.21 -35.19 6.18
CA ASP A 537 15.35 -34.28 6.23
C ASP A 537 14.91 -32.80 6.33
N CYS A 538 13.92 -32.37 5.54
CA CYS A 538 13.34 -31.03 5.65
C CYS A 538 12.73 -30.78 7.05
N LYS A 539 12.07 -31.79 7.63
CA LYS A 539 11.54 -31.76 9.00
C LYS A 539 12.65 -31.61 10.05
N ARG A 540 13.78 -32.31 9.90
CA ARG A 540 14.95 -32.15 10.78
C ARG A 540 15.57 -30.76 10.68
N ARG A 541 15.73 -30.22 9.46
CA ARG A 541 16.21 -28.85 9.23
C ARG A 541 15.28 -27.81 9.88
N TYR A 542 13.98 -27.93 9.65
CA TYR A 542 12.97 -27.04 10.24
C TYR A 542 13.01 -27.03 11.77
N GLU A 543 12.97 -28.19 12.44
CA GLU A 543 13.03 -28.24 13.91
C GLU A 543 14.39 -27.79 14.47
N ALA A 544 15.50 -28.04 13.77
CA ALA A 544 16.82 -27.54 14.15
C ALA A 544 16.91 -26.00 14.07
N THR A 545 16.43 -25.40 12.97
CA THR A 545 16.36 -23.94 12.80
C THR A 545 15.43 -23.29 13.82
N LYS A 546 14.33 -23.95 14.19
CA LYS A 546 13.38 -23.54 15.22
C LYS A 546 13.93 -23.65 16.65
N GLU A 547 14.82 -24.61 16.93
CA GLU A 547 15.58 -24.66 18.19
C GLU A 547 16.67 -23.59 18.24
N ALA A 548 17.38 -23.35 17.12
CA ALA A 548 18.33 -22.25 16.98
C ALA A 548 17.64 -20.88 17.16
N LEU A 549 16.44 -20.72 16.60
CA LEU A 549 15.61 -19.53 16.77
C LEU A 549 15.30 -19.25 18.24
N ARG A 550 14.85 -20.26 18.99
CA ARG A 550 14.58 -20.12 20.44
C ARG A 550 15.82 -19.69 21.23
N LYS A 551 17.00 -20.24 20.90
CA LYS A 551 18.29 -19.85 21.52
C LYS A 551 18.68 -18.42 21.15
N GLN A 552 18.38 -17.99 19.93
CA GLN A 552 18.61 -16.61 19.49
C GLN A 552 17.62 -15.62 20.13
N GLU A 553 16.37 -16.01 20.37
CA GLU A 553 15.39 -15.18 21.08
C GLU A 553 15.76 -14.98 22.55
N THR A 554 16.24 -16.02 23.26
CA THR A 554 16.76 -15.83 24.62
C THR A 554 18.01 -14.96 24.64
N SER A 555 18.96 -15.17 23.73
CA SER A 555 20.15 -14.31 23.57
C SER A 555 19.79 -12.84 23.31
N THR A 556 18.85 -12.58 22.38
CA THR A 556 18.41 -11.22 22.04
C THR A 556 17.68 -10.55 23.21
N ASN A 557 16.88 -11.28 23.97
CA ASN A 557 16.25 -10.75 25.18
C ASN A 557 17.28 -10.39 26.26
N THR A 558 18.31 -11.22 26.47
CA THR A 558 19.41 -10.90 27.40
C THR A 558 20.20 -9.67 26.94
N ALA A 559 20.53 -9.56 25.65
CA ALA A 559 21.21 -8.38 25.08
C ALA A 559 20.36 -7.10 25.26
N LYS A 560 19.05 -7.19 25.07
CA LYS A 560 18.11 -6.09 25.31
C LYS A 560 18.01 -5.70 26.79
N MET A 561 18.14 -6.64 27.72
CA MET A 561 18.23 -6.33 29.15
C MET A 561 19.54 -5.60 29.48
N ALA A 562 20.68 -6.07 28.99
CA ALA A 562 21.97 -5.42 29.18
C ALA A 562 21.97 -3.97 28.65
N VAL A 563 21.41 -3.71 27.47
CA VAL A 563 21.26 -2.34 26.93
C VAL A 563 20.40 -1.45 27.84
N ASN A 564 19.32 -1.98 28.43
CA ASN A 564 18.50 -1.21 29.39
C ASN A 564 19.26 -0.90 30.69
N GLU A 565 20.13 -1.81 31.15
CA GLU A 565 21.00 -1.59 32.31
C GLU A 565 22.06 -0.53 32.01
N SER A 566 22.76 -0.60 30.86
CA SER A 566 23.71 0.44 30.41
C SER A 566 23.04 1.82 30.26
N ILE A 567 21.85 1.90 29.67
CA ILE A 567 21.07 3.16 29.59
C ILE A 567 20.73 3.71 30.98
N SER A 568 20.43 2.83 31.95
CA SER A 568 20.13 3.23 33.33
C SER A 568 21.37 3.76 34.05
N GLU A 569 22.53 3.14 33.82
CA GLU A 569 23.82 3.55 34.39
C GLU A 569 24.31 4.88 33.80
N VAL A 570 24.22 5.07 32.47
CA VAL A 570 24.54 6.35 31.80
C VAL A 570 23.64 7.48 32.35
N ARG A 571 22.36 7.22 32.60
CA ARG A 571 21.46 8.19 33.26
C ARG A 571 21.89 8.51 34.70
N ARG A 572 22.28 7.49 35.48
CA ARG A 572 22.74 7.63 36.87
C ARG A 572 24.00 8.51 36.95
N LEU A 573 25.01 8.20 36.13
CA LEU A 573 26.26 8.97 36.04
C LEU A 573 26.02 10.39 35.52
N THR A 574 25.11 10.57 34.56
CA THR A 574 24.75 11.90 34.03
C THR A 574 24.17 12.82 35.10
N GLU A 575 23.27 12.33 35.97
CA GLU A 575 22.71 13.17 37.04
C GLU A 575 23.71 13.41 38.19
N GLN A 576 24.57 12.43 38.51
CA GLN A 576 25.68 12.66 39.45
C GLN A 576 26.65 13.74 38.94
N HIS A 577 27.08 13.68 37.68
CA HIS A 577 27.92 14.72 37.07
C HIS A 577 27.23 16.10 37.10
N ARG A 578 25.92 16.17 36.78
CA ARG A 578 25.14 17.41 36.92
C ARG A 578 25.13 17.93 38.35
N GLU A 579 24.99 17.08 39.35
CA GLU A 579 24.97 17.51 40.75
C GLU A 579 26.35 17.98 41.22
N ALA A 580 27.44 17.29 40.86
CA ALA A 580 28.81 17.76 41.09
C ALA A 580 29.05 19.15 40.49
N VAL A 581 28.63 19.38 39.23
CA VAL A 581 28.73 20.68 38.56
C VAL A 581 27.84 21.77 39.20
N ARG A 582 26.67 21.40 39.78
CA ARG A 582 25.86 22.34 40.60
C ARG A 582 26.62 22.75 41.86
N ARG A 583 27.18 21.78 42.61
CA ARG A 583 27.96 22.01 43.83
C ARG A 583 29.22 22.84 43.56
N GLN A 584 29.95 22.56 42.47
CA GLN A 584 31.11 23.33 42.02
C GLN A 584 30.75 24.80 41.83
N LYS A 585 29.70 25.09 41.02
CA LYS A 585 29.26 26.46 40.75
C LYS A 585 28.81 27.21 42.01
N GLN A 586 28.23 26.50 42.99
CA GLN A 586 27.89 27.09 44.28
C GLN A 586 29.16 27.44 45.09
N CYS A 587 30.17 26.57 45.12
CA CYS A 587 31.45 26.86 45.77
C CYS A 587 32.21 28.02 45.07
N GLU A 588 32.21 28.08 43.73
CA GLU A 588 32.76 29.21 42.98
C GLU A 588 32.05 30.54 43.31
N SER A 589 30.73 30.52 43.49
CA SER A 589 29.97 31.70 43.89
C SER A 589 30.33 32.14 45.31
N ASN A 590 30.48 31.19 46.25
CA ASN A 590 30.91 31.47 47.61
C ASN A 590 32.33 32.04 47.66
N LEU A 591 33.26 31.47 46.88
CA LEU A 591 34.65 31.94 46.74
C LEU A 591 34.69 33.40 46.23
N ARG A 592 33.93 33.72 45.16
CA ARG A 592 33.82 35.10 44.67
C ARG A 592 33.27 36.06 45.73
N MET A 593 32.31 35.63 46.56
CA MET A 593 31.81 36.44 47.68
C MET A 593 32.85 36.61 48.80
N ALA A 594 33.62 35.57 49.13
CA ALA A 594 34.70 35.64 50.10
C ALA A 594 35.79 36.62 49.66
N ASN A 595 36.30 36.50 48.43
CA ASN A 595 37.31 37.39 47.86
C ASN A 595 36.80 38.84 47.76
N THR A 596 35.51 39.05 47.44
CA THR A 596 34.88 40.38 47.44
C THR A 596 34.79 40.99 48.84
N LYS A 597 34.67 40.19 49.91
CA LYS A 597 34.81 40.67 51.29
C LYS A 597 36.26 40.99 51.61
N LEU A 598 37.18 40.04 51.38
CA LEU A 598 38.61 40.17 51.66
C LEU A 598 39.19 41.47 51.08
N GLN A 599 38.91 41.77 49.81
CA GLN A 599 39.36 43.02 49.17
C GLN A 599 38.82 44.29 49.84
N ARG A 600 37.61 44.26 50.42
CA ARG A 600 37.02 45.40 51.16
C ARG A 600 37.67 45.54 52.53
N THR A 601 37.85 44.45 53.26
CA THR A 601 38.49 44.44 54.58
C THR A 601 39.97 44.84 54.47
N GLU A 602 40.70 44.39 53.44
CA GLU A 602 42.07 44.82 53.16
C GLU A 602 42.15 46.32 52.81
N ALA A 603 41.20 46.86 52.02
CA ALA A 603 41.12 48.30 51.74
C ALA A 603 40.80 49.15 53.00
N GLN A 604 39.91 48.66 53.86
CA GLN A 604 39.61 49.28 55.16
C GLN A 604 40.84 49.25 56.09
N ARG A 605 41.57 48.14 56.12
CA ARG A 605 42.82 48.02 56.89
C ARG A 605 43.89 48.99 56.38
N SER A 606 44.06 49.08 55.06
CA SER A 606 44.99 50.04 54.44
C SER A 606 44.63 51.49 54.79
N THR A 607 43.34 51.84 54.75
CA THR A 607 42.86 53.18 55.11
C THR A 607 43.11 53.48 56.60
N THR A 608 42.86 52.50 57.48
CA THR A 608 43.08 52.62 58.92
C THR A 608 44.56 52.79 59.25
N ILE A 609 45.46 52.08 58.55
CA ILE A 609 46.92 52.22 58.71
C ILE A 609 47.36 53.65 58.35
N SER A 610 46.97 54.18 57.19
CA SER A 610 47.37 55.54 56.79
C SER A 610 46.77 56.65 57.65
N GLU A 611 45.59 56.43 58.26
CA GLU A 611 45.09 57.36 59.28
C GLU A 611 45.91 57.27 60.58
N LEU A 612 46.27 56.07 61.03
CA LEU A 612 47.10 55.84 62.22
C LEU A 612 48.50 56.46 62.06
N GLU A 613 49.16 56.25 60.92
CA GLU A 613 50.45 56.88 60.58
C GLU A 613 50.36 58.42 60.71
N ARG A 614 49.33 59.03 60.12
CA ARG A 614 49.11 60.48 60.22
C ARG A 614 48.82 60.96 61.64
N ARG A 615 48.07 60.19 62.45
CA ARG A 615 47.84 60.52 63.87
C ARG A 615 49.10 60.35 64.72
N GLN A 616 50.00 59.45 64.33
CA GLN A 616 51.32 59.32 64.96
C GLN A 616 52.18 60.57 64.68
N GLU A 617 52.15 61.11 63.46
CA GLU A 617 52.82 62.38 63.11
C GLU A 617 52.22 63.58 63.86
N ASP A 618 50.88 63.72 63.88
CA ASP A 618 50.18 64.75 64.67
C ASP A 618 50.65 64.70 66.15
N SER A 619 50.63 63.52 66.75
CA SER A 619 50.97 63.33 68.18
C SER A 619 52.45 63.57 68.49
N ASN A 620 53.35 63.27 67.55
CA ASN A 620 54.77 63.61 67.66
C ASN A 620 54.99 65.13 67.57
N SER A 621 54.29 65.82 66.66
CA SER A 621 54.37 67.28 66.53
C SER A 621 53.92 68.00 67.80
N HIS A 622 52.81 67.55 68.40
CA HIS A 622 52.33 68.10 69.68
C HIS A 622 53.29 67.82 70.85
N LYS A 623 54.01 66.69 70.85
CA LYS A 623 55.06 66.42 71.84
C LYS A 623 56.20 67.44 71.76
N THR A 624 56.69 67.75 70.57
CA THR A 624 57.72 68.78 70.38
C THR A 624 57.23 70.17 70.79
N GLN A 625 55.98 70.52 70.46
CA GLN A 625 55.37 71.79 70.92
C GLN A 625 55.28 71.88 72.46
N MET A 626 55.02 70.76 73.14
CA MET A 626 55.01 70.68 74.61
C MET A 626 56.41 70.90 75.20
N GLU A 627 57.44 70.35 74.55
CA GLU A 627 58.85 70.53 74.92
C GLU A 627 59.32 71.99 74.72
N ASP A 628 58.98 72.62 73.59
CA ASP A 628 59.27 74.04 73.31
C ASP A 628 58.61 75.01 74.31
N VAL A 629 57.34 74.75 74.68
CA VAL A 629 56.62 75.56 75.69
C VAL A 629 57.22 75.36 77.08
N THR A 630 57.68 74.15 77.41
CA THR A 630 58.36 73.86 78.69
C THR A 630 59.69 74.62 78.78
N ALA A 631 60.53 74.56 77.74
CA ALA A 631 61.77 75.34 77.68
C ALA A 631 61.53 76.86 77.73
N SER A 632 60.42 77.33 77.16
CA SER A 632 60.01 78.74 77.26
C SER A 632 59.66 79.16 78.70
N ILE A 633 59.04 78.27 79.47
CA ILE A 633 58.69 78.49 80.89
C ILE A 633 59.96 78.54 81.77
N GLU A 634 60.95 77.68 81.54
CA GLU A 634 62.22 77.70 82.27
C GLU A 634 63.02 79.00 82.04
N ASN A 635 63.02 79.52 80.81
CA ASN A 635 63.65 80.80 80.49
C ASN A 635 63.01 81.97 81.26
N VAL A 636 61.67 82.08 81.27
CA VAL A 636 60.98 83.15 82.02
C VAL A 636 61.16 83.01 83.54
N ASN A 637 61.21 81.78 84.07
CA ASN A 637 61.56 81.54 85.48
C ASN A 637 62.98 82.03 85.82
N THR A 638 63.91 81.88 84.88
CA THR A 638 65.30 82.34 85.04
C THR A 638 65.39 83.87 85.06
N GLU A 639 64.60 84.58 84.24
CA GLU A 639 64.49 86.05 84.27
C GLU A 639 63.85 86.57 85.56
N ILE A 640 62.74 85.99 86.02
CA ILE A 640 62.09 86.35 87.28
C ILE A 640 63.05 86.16 88.47
N SER A 641 63.85 85.09 88.43
CA SER A 641 64.90 84.79 89.42
C SER A 641 66.12 85.71 89.31
N ARG A 642 66.20 86.58 88.30
CA ARG A 642 67.18 87.67 88.18
C ARG A 642 66.66 88.93 88.84
N HIS A 643 65.50 89.43 88.40
CA HIS A 643 64.92 90.69 88.88
C HIS A 643 64.60 90.69 90.39
N ARG A 644 64.24 89.56 90.98
CA ARG A 644 64.10 89.46 92.45
C ARG A 644 65.39 89.80 93.22
N ARG A 645 66.57 89.45 92.69
CA ARG A 645 67.87 89.78 93.31
C ARG A 645 68.25 91.25 93.13
N ASP A 646 67.76 91.89 92.08
CA ASP A 646 67.97 93.33 91.84
C ASP A 646 67.17 94.14 92.89
N ILE A 647 65.90 93.75 93.15
CA ILE A 647 65.05 94.38 94.17
C ILE A 647 65.65 94.25 95.58
N GLU A 648 66.16 93.06 95.97
CA GLU A 648 66.84 92.86 97.26
C GLU A 648 68.09 93.75 97.47
N GLN A 649 68.69 94.27 96.39
CA GLN A 649 69.78 95.26 96.49
C GLN A 649 69.24 96.68 96.69
N HIS A 650 68.16 97.05 96.00
CA HIS A 650 67.52 98.35 96.18
C HIS A 650 66.94 98.53 97.60
N GLU A 651 66.37 97.49 98.21
CA GLU A 651 65.88 97.56 99.60
C GLU A 651 67.00 97.81 100.62
N LYS A 652 68.20 97.24 100.41
CA LYS A 652 69.36 97.50 101.29
C LYS A 652 69.80 98.97 101.24
N VAL A 653 69.77 99.60 100.07
CA VAL A 653 70.06 101.04 99.92
C VAL A 653 68.97 101.89 100.57
N ARG A 654 67.69 101.51 100.41
CA ARG A 654 66.54 102.18 101.04
C ARG A 654 66.67 102.22 102.57
N ASN A 655 67.04 101.11 103.19
CA ASN A 655 67.17 101.01 104.64
C ASN A 655 68.36 101.82 105.19
N SER A 656 69.50 101.82 104.49
CA SER A 656 70.68 102.65 104.86
C SER A 656 70.37 104.15 104.91
N ASN A 657 69.49 104.63 104.01
CA ASN A 657 69.04 106.02 104.01
C ASN A 657 68.08 106.36 105.17
N LEU A 658 67.38 105.36 105.73
CA LEU A 658 66.47 105.52 106.87
C LEU A 658 67.24 105.84 108.17
N ASP A 659 68.36 105.14 108.40
CA ASP A 659 69.22 105.37 109.57
C ASP A 659 69.87 106.77 109.56
N ALA A 660 70.27 107.24 108.38
CA ALA A 660 70.78 108.61 108.19
C ALA A 660 69.73 109.69 108.53
N LEU A 661 68.46 109.43 108.20
CA LEU A 661 67.33 110.30 108.54
C LEU A 661 67.13 110.39 110.07
N SER A 662 67.11 109.26 110.78
CA SER A 662 66.97 109.23 112.25
C SER A 662 68.12 109.96 112.98
N THR A 663 69.29 110.04 112.34
CA THR A 663 70.45 110.77 112.85
C THR A 663 70.25 112.28 112.73
N LYS A 664 69.67 112.77 111.62
CA LYS A 664 69.36 114.20 111.44
C LYS A 664 68.26 114.71 112.37
N GLU A 665 67.27 113.90 112.70
CA GLU A 665 66.23 114.30 113.66
C GLU A 665 66.78 114.54 115.08
N ARG A 666 67.81 113.78 115.49
CA ARG A 666 68.48 113.96 116.79
C ARG A 666 69.26 115.28 116.85
N GLU A 667 69.90 115.70 115.75
CA GLU A 667 70.53 117.02 115.64
C GLU A 667 69.49 118.15 115.73
N HIS A 668 68.35 118.02 115.05
CA HIS A 668 67.27 119.01 115.08
C HIS A 668 66.67 119.19 116.49
N GLN A 669 66.48 118.09 117.24
CA GLN A 669 66.07 118.16 118.65
C GLN A 669 67.11 118.81 119.57
N ALA A 670 68.41 118.66 119.29
CA ALA A 670 69.46 119.34 120.04
C ALA A 670 69.44 120.87 119.77
N GLN A 671 69.30 121.29 118.50
CA GLN A 671 69.22 122.71 118.13
C GLN A 671 67.96 123.39 118.71
N SER A 672 66.81 122.70 118.72
CA SER A 672 65.58 123.21 119.33
C SER A 672 65.74 123.54 120.83
N LYS A 673 66.48 122.71 121.59
CA LYS A 673 66.80 122.96 123.01
C LYS A 673 67.73 124.17 123.22
N VAL A 674 68.64 124.45 122.27
CA VAL A 674 69.46 125.68 122.29
C VAL A 674 68.60 126.92 122.04
N ILE A 675 67.65 126.86 121.09
CA ILE A 675 66.73 127.96 120.79
C ILE A 675 65.80 128.26 121.98
N GLN A 676 65.34 127.24 122.71
CA GLN A 676 64.60 127.47 123.96
C GLN A 676 65.45 128.16 125.04
N LYS A 677 66.72 127.77 125.21
CA LYS A 677 67.63 128.45 126.15
C LYS A 677 67.87 129.92 125.78
N LEU A 678 68.07 130.21 124.49
CA LEU A 678 68.27 131.59 124.02
C LEU A 678 67.02 132.45 124.17
N LYS A 679 65.80 131.91 124.00
CA LYS A 679 64.56 132.63 124.30
C LYS A 679 64.36 132.94 125.78
N GLY A 680 64.98 132.18 126.69
CA GLY A 680 65.01 132.50 128.12
C GLY A 680 65.95 133.66 128.49
N MET A 681 66.89 134.04 127.62
CA MET A 681 67.87 135.11 127.86
C MET A 681 67.44 136.49 127.33
N TYR A 682 66.24 136.61 126.76
CA TYR A 682 65.75 137.85 126.12
C TYR A 682 64.51 138.46 126.79
N ASN A 683 64.07 137.90 127.92
CA ASN A 683 63.01 138.43 128.78
C ASN A 683 63.47 138.34 130.25
N SER A 684 63.96 139.47 130.77
CA SER A 684 64.33 139.75 132.19
C SER A 684 65.21 138.72 132.90
#